data_AF-A0A967V9I0-F1
#
_entry.id   AF-A0A967V9I0-F1
#
_cell.length_a   1.000
_cell.length_b   1.000
_cell.length_c   1.000
_cell.angle_alpha   90.00
_cell.angle_beta   90.00
_cell.angle_gamma   90.00
#
_symmetry.space_group_name_H-M   'P 1'
#
loop_
_entity.id
_entity.type
_entity.pdbx_description
1 polymer ?
#
loop_
_entity_poly.entity_id
_entity_poly.type
_entity_poly.pdbx_seq_one_letter_code
_entity_poly.pdbx_strand_id
1 'polypeptide(L)'
;MNPTDNIKKAIKEMILPGTKTADDRILNDALSTFEQAGPYKSTRINPQIRIWIKRTVAAIIVFSILIPLTYGASRIIRKLMIKPAWRGQFVRDFKLDKDIHFDLRIGTKEEPEIVLGRNIRFFVEEGQLFGTLRSNVRSWPKFKWRTTIELVDDIGNSIASAEQIRENGGIKYTGYRREFDHNIHFSLGPWDDVLQEQVKKISVKYEQVSEDIAITPDAWIESSKLGVVHGQITDADGRPVPNAWIRIGDKRRKGQRYAGSRDVCTDGRGFYIFDEIRGPYLVRVTVYNEDPAGQDYFFQYIRLNRTLHGTQKIDFKFEEFPHGTAVLKGRIVKPDGSTATEFTVDVRNEVDWKDYSEQYLHQFGFKKYFVTSDGRFEISGLASGKSSIGINLTGKEFESIEINLKYTWQVCQLINGKITEITNETAVKKVVKPVLDERVQYYGRVLYENGKPAVPPTSPWEGAKVYVQLRSTPATSLGVEGIVDDQGYFAILLTDEQFEKITTGEYSIKIYYPSCQDEFTSYTIGTFPVEMLTQNLDNSKGYRLPPDGMSVEFKNLEQILKSYDVLHELGSVLLKWCDRHNDRFPDSLNLNEVVSFADAETLTWIKENVEYQAGGRTGHEAEIFPVAYDKTLLEKINGTHVLFSNGDVKFLRRREVEIIDSY
;
A
#
# COMPACT_ATOMS: atom_id res chain seq x y z
N MET A 1 42.83 27.62 18.42
CA MET A 1 42.40 28.35 17.20
C MET A 1 41.36 29.38 17.61
N ASN A 2 41.52 30.65 17.23
CA ASN A 2 40.58 31.71 17.59
C ASN A 2 39.24 31.48 16.87
N PRO A 3 38.07 31.54 17.54
CA PRO A 3 36.76 31.37 16.91
C PRO A 3 36.57 32.25 15.65
N THR A 4 37.17 33.44 15.66
CA THR A 4 37.15 34.38 14.53
C THR A 4 37.91 33.85 13.31
N ASP A 5 38.96 33.06 13.51
CA ASP A 5 39.76 32.47 12.42
C ASP A 5 39.02 31.31 11.75
N ASN A 6 38.26 30.53 12.51
CA ASN A 6 37.43 29.44 11.96
C ASN A 6 36.26 29.97 11.13
N ILE A 7 35.64 31.06 11.57
CA ILE A 7 34.55 31.72 10.83
C ILE A 7 35.10 32.39 9.56
N LYS A 8 36.25 33.08 9.64
CA LYS A 8 36.92 33.65 8.46
C LYS A 8 37.29 32.59 7.43
N LYS A 9 37.76 31.42 7.87
CA LYS A 9 38.09 30.29 7.00
C LYS A 9 36.85 29.74 6.30
N ALA A 10 35.78 29.47 7.04
CA ALA A 10 34.53 28.95 6.48
C ALA A 10 33.89 29.92 5.47
N ILE A 11 33.93 31.23 5.72
CA ILE A 11 33.40 32.24 4.78
C ILE A 11 34.25 32.32 3.51
N LYS A 12 35.59 32.23 3.62
CA LYS A 12 36.48 32.21 2.44
C LYS A 12 36.30 30.98 1.57
N GLU A 13 35.96 29.84 2.16
CA GLU A 13 35.70 28.59 1.44
C GLU A 13 34.35 28.58 0.70
N MET A 14 33.42 29.47 1.06
CA MET A 14 32.09 29.59 0.43
C MET A 14 32.04 30.56 -0.77
N ILE A 15 33.06 31.38 -0.99
CA ILE A 15 33.10 32.33 -2.12
C ILE A 15 33.68 31.64 -3.36
N LEU A 16 32.87 31.54 -4.42
CA LEU A 16 33.28 30.93 -5.70
C LEU A 16 34.44 31.70 -6.35
N PRO A 17 35.37 31.04 -7.06
CA PRO A 17 36.47 31.72 -7.72
C PRO A 17 35.95 32.58 -8.88
N GLY A 18 35.94 33.91 -8.74
CA GLY A 18 35.67 34.82 -9.87
C GLY A 18 35.12 36.22 -9.57
N THR A 19 34.62 36.52 -8.37
CA THR A 19 33.93 37.80 -8.09
C THR A 19 34.76 38.67 -7.13
N LYS A 20 35.63 39.53 -7.66
CA LYS A 20 36.73 40.14 -6.88
C LYS A 20 36.57 41.60 -6.44
N THR A 21 35.37 42.21 -6.46
CA THR A 21 35.30 43.65 -6.10
C THR A 21 34.04 44.12 -5.38
N ALA A 22 32.87 43.54 -5.64
CA ALA A 22 31.67 43.83 -4.84
C ALA A 22 31.70 43.13 -3.47
N ASP A 23 32.29 41.93 -3.42
CA ASP A 23 32.19 41.03 -2.27
C ASP A 23 33.15 41.40 -1.13
N ASP A 24 34.33 41.93 -1.43
CA ASP A 24 35.30 42.35 -0.41
C ASP A 24 34.79 43.54 0.41
N ARG A 25 34.00 44.43 -0.20
CA ARG A 25 33.42 45.58 0.50
C ARG A 25 32.31 45.14 1.46
N ILE A 26 31.46 44.21 1.03
CA ILE A 26 30.39 43.62 1.84
C ILE A 26 30.97 42.79 2.99
N LEU A 27 32.03 42.02 2.73
CA LEU A 27 32.72 41.24 3.75
C LEU A 27 33.37 42.14 4.81
N ASN A 28 34.01 43.24 4.39
CA ASN A 28 34.62 44.18 5.32
C ASN A 28 33.59 44.96 6.15
N ASP A 29 32.45 45.34 5.57
CA ASP A 29 31.36 46.00 6.31
C ASP A 29 30.71 45.05 7.34
N ALA A 30 30.54 43.77 6.99
CA ALA A 30 30.02 42.75 7.90
C ALA A 30 30.98 42.47 9.06
N LEU A 31 32.27 42.36 8.78
CA LEU A 31 33.30 42.15 9.80
C LEU A 31 33.44 43.39 10.72
N SER A 32 33.40 44.59 10.16
CA SER A 32 33.42 45.84 10.94
C SER A 32 32.21 45.97 11.87
N THR A 33 31.02 45.60 11.39
CA THR A 33 29.78 45.62 12.19
C THR A 33 29.85 44.59 13.33
N PHE A 34 30.44 43.42 13.09
CA PHE A 34 30.61 42.39 14.10
C PHE A 34 31.63 42.80 15.19
N GLU A 35 32.74 43.43 14.79
CA GLU A 35 33.73 43.97 15.73
C GLU A 35 33.17 45.13 16.57
N GLN A 36 32.29 45.96 16.00
CA GLN A 36 31.63 47.06 16.70
C GLN A 36 30.55 46.61 17.70
N ALA A 37 29.94 45.44 17.50
CA ALA A 37 28.85 44.99 18.35
C ALA A 37 29.29 44.62 19.77
N GLY A 38 30.54 44.14 19.95
CA GLY A 38 31.06 43.68 21.24
C GLY A 38 30.24 42.55 21.89
N PRO A 39 30.77 41.80 22.86
CA PRO A 39 30.07 40.61 23.36
C PRO A 39 28.86 40.91 24.25
N TYR A 40 28.67 42.15 24.76
CA TYR A 40 27.58 42.47 25.67
C TYR A 40 27.18 43.95 25.62
N LYS A 41 26.29 44.33 24.69
CA LYS A 41 25.30 45.42 24.87
C LYS A 41 24.28 45.42 23.72
N SER A 42 22.99 45.39 24.07
CA SER A 42 21.90 45.48 23.09
C SER A 42 21.77 46.92 22.56
N THR A 43 22.31 47.17 21.38
CA THR A 43 21.98 48.37 20.61
C THR A 43 20.74 48.11 19.74
N ARG A 44 19.85 49.10 19.66
CA ARG A 44 18.67 49.07 18.78
C ARG A 44 19.14 49.07 17.33
N ILE A 45 19.04 47.90 16.68
CA ILE A 45 19.32 47.75 15.25
C ILE A 45 18.33 48.60 14.46
N ASN A 46 18.86 49.36 13.50
CA ASN A 46 18.08 50.15 12.55
C ASN A 46 16.99 49.27 11.89
N PRO A 47 15.71 49.69 11.88
CA PRO A 47 14.61 48.91 11.30
C PRO A 47 14.84 48.45 9.86
N GLN A 48 15.53 49.25 9.04
CA GLN A 48 15.85 48.87 7.66
C GLN A 48 16.89 47.75 7.58
N ILE A 49 17.87 47.73 8.49
CA ILE A 49 18.84 46.63 8.60
C ILE A 49 18.15 45.36 9.09
N ARG A 50 17.15 45.47 9.97
CA ARG A 50 16.35 44.32 10.44
C ARG A 50 15.48 43.72 9.32
N ILE A 51 14.92 44.55 8.44
CA ILE A 51 14.17 44.11 7.25
C ILE A 51 15.11 43.48 6.23
N TRP A 52 16.31 44.06 6.04
CA TRP A 52 17.32 43.53 5.15
C TRP A 52 17.88 42.18 5.64
N ILE A 53 18.22 42.05 6.92
CA ILE A 53 18.66 40.77 7.53
C ILE A 53 17.57 39.70 7.39
N LYS A 54 16.29 40.04 7.59
CA LYS A 54 15.18 39.09 7.37
C LYS A 54 15.10 38.63 5.91
N ARG A 55 15.32 39.53 4.94
CA ARG A 55 15.30 39.21 3.51
C ARG A 55 16.54 38.42 3.06
N THR A 56 17.70 38.75 3.59
CA THR A 56 18.97 38.08 3.25
C THR A 56 19.07 36.71 3.90
N VAL A 57 18.60 36.53 5.14
CA VAL A 57 18.49 35.20 5.78
C VAL A 57 17.42 34.34 5.08
N ALA A 58 16.29 34.92 4.68
CA ALA A 58 15.32 34.22 3.85
C ALA A 58 15.91 33.82 2.48
N ALA A 59 16.66 34.70 1.82
CA ALA A 59 17.31 34.40 0.55
C ALA A 59 18.42 33.34 0.69
N ILE A 60 19.20 33.34 1.78
CA ILE A 60 20.23 32.33 2.04
C ILE A 60 19.60 30.97 2.38
N ILE A 61 18.47 30.95 3.11
CA ILE A 61 17.70 29.73 3.36
C ILE A 61 17.11 29.19 2.05
N VAL A 62 16.59 30.06 1.19
CA VAL A 62 16.07 29.72 -0.14
C VAL A 62 17.20 29.16 -1.03
N PHE A 63 18.35 29.84 -1.12
CA PHE A 63 19.47 29.41 -1.97
C PHE A 63 20.22 28.17 -1.46
N SER A 64 20.29 27.94 -0.14
CA SER A 64 20.96 26.77 0.44
C SER A 64 20.11 25.50 0.37
N ILE A 65 18.79 25.64 0.17
CA ILE A 65 17.86 24.52 0.00
C ILE A 65 17.66 24.17 -1.48
N LEU A 66 17.79 25.13 -2.41
CA LEU A 66 17.38 24.97 -3.81
C LEU A 66 18.44 24.42 -4.79
N ILE A 67 19.71 24.25 -4.41
CA ILE A 67 20.76 23.94 -5.41
C ILE A 67 20.97 22.44 -5.79
N PRO A 68 20.52 21.40 -5.04
CA PRO A 68 20.68 20.04 -5.53
C PRO A 68 19.36 19.35 -5.93
N LEU A 69 18.55 19.92 -6.83
CA LEU A 69 17.44 19.18 -7.47
C LEU A 69 17.24 19.61 -8.93
N THR A 70 18.06 19.08 -9.84
CA THR A 70 17.75 19.09 -11.28
C THR A 70 17.67 17.66 -11.80
N TYR A 71 16.67 17.43 -12.67
CA TYR A 71 16.36 16.23 -13.47
C TYR A 71 15.55 15.07 -12.84
N GLY A 72 14.34 14.85 -13.39
CA GLY A 72 13.66 13.54 -13.47
C GLY A 72 12.89 13.03 -12.24
N ALA A 73 12.61 13.89 -11.26
CA ALA A 73 12.52 13.44 -9.88
C ALA A 73 11.13 13.49 -9.21
N SER A 74 9.98 13.40 -9.87
CA SER A 74 8.69 13.39 -9.12
C SER A 74 8.55 12.16 -8.19
N ARG A 75 8.97 10.97 -8.65
CA ARG A 75 8.99 9.74 -7.82
C ARG A 75 10.16 9.70 -6.85
N ILE A 76 11.27 10.34 -7.22
CA ILE A 76 12.49 10.43 -6.41
C ILE A 76 12.35 11.51 -5.33
N ILE A 77 11.61 12.60 -5.55
CA ILE A 77 11.36 13.69 -4.60
C ILE A 77 10.33 13.29 -3.56
N ARG A 78 9.29 12.48 -3.86
CA ARG A 78 8.50 11.86 -2.77
C ARG A 78 9.35 10.87 -1.95
N LYS A 79 10.27 10.12 -2.55
CA LYS A 79 11.24 9.27 -1.83
C LYS A 79 12.41 10.04 -1.17
N LEU A 80 12.72 11.28 -1.57
CA LEU A 80 13.83 12.09 -1.06
C LEU A 80 13.37 13.21 -0.09
N MET A 81 12.13 13.70 -0.19
CA MET A 81 11.53 14.66 0.75
C MET A 81 10.84 13.99 1.92
N ILE A 82 10.40 12.73 1.77
CA ILE A 82 10.38 11.84 2.92
C ILE A 82 11.84 11.48 3.15
N LYS A 83 12.59 12.35 3.84
CA LYS A 83 13.87 11.91 4.42
C LYS A 83 13.54 10.60 5.16
N PRO A 84 14.34 9.53 5.02
CA PRO A 84 14.20 8.37 5.89
C PRO A 84 14.15 8.91 7.31
N ALA A 85 12.95 8.89 7.86
CA ALA A 85 12.68 9.51 9.14
C ALA A 85 13.05 8.42 10.11
N TRP A 86 14.36 8.26 10.37
CA TRP A 86 14.86 7.43 11.47
C TRP A 86 14.13 7.77 12.77
N ARG A 87 13.51 8.96 12.83
CA ARG A 87 12.53 9.39 13.81
C ARG A 87 11.34 10.10 13.17
N GLY A 88 10.13 9.76 13.58
CA GLY A 88 8.91 10.53 13.30
C GLY A 88 8.20 10.89 14.61
N GLN A 89 7.51 12.03 14.65
CA GLN A 89 6.67 12.43 15.79
C GLN A 89 5.33 13.00 15.33
N PHE A 90 4.26 12.62 16.03
CA PHE A 90 2.91 13.14 15.85
C PHE A 90 2.37 13.65 17.18
N VAL A 91 1.76 14.85 17.19
CA VAL A 91 1.15 15.43 18.39
C VAL A 91 -0.27 15.91 18.11
N ARG A 92 -1.26 15.47 18.89
CA ARG A 92 -2.68 15.91 18.77
C ARG A 92 -3.46 15.84 20.08
N ASP A 93 -4.65 16.42 20.08
CA ASP A 93 -5.53 16.42 21.26
C ASP A 93 -5.91 15.01 21.70
N PHE A 94 -5.83 14.76 23.00
CA PHE A 94 -6.22 13.50 23.61
C PHE A 94 -7.74 13.32 23.61
N LYS A 95 -8.19 12.10 23.29
CA LYS A 95 -9.60 11.70 23.33
C LYS A 95 -9.68 10.25 23.82
N LEU A 96 -10.37 10.04 24.94
CA LEU A 96 -10.69 8.71 25.45
C LEU A 96 -11.80 8.07 24.60
N ASP A 97 -11.71 6.76 24.38
CA ASP A 97 -12.68 5.94 23.65
C ASP A 97 -12.97 6.37 22.20
N LYS A 98 -12.05 7.12 21.58
CA LYS A 98 -12.14 7.53 20.17
C LYS A 98 -10.85 7.20 19.45
N ASP A 99 -10.99 6.77 18.20
CA ASP A 99 -9.86 6.61 17.30
C ASP A 99 -9.29 7.99 16.94
N ILE A 100 -8.00 8.19 17.19
CA ILE A 100 -7.26 9.37 16.81
C ILE A 100 -6.43 8.99 15.59
N HIS A 101 -6.83 9.47 14.42
CA HIS A 101 -6.16 9.17 13.14
C HIS A 101 -4.90 10.01 12.95
N PHE A 102 -3.86 9.37 12.42
CA PHE A 102 -2.60 10.02 12.06
C PHE A 102 -1.87 9.23 10.97
N ASP A 103 -0.82 9.84 10.41
CA ASP A 103 0.04 9.21 9.41
C ASP A 103 1.49 9.39 9.87
N LEU A 104 2.04 8.34 10.47
CA LEU A 104 3.43 8.35 10.96
C LEU A 104 4.19 7.24 10.26
N ARG A 105 5.21 7.61 9.48
CA ARG A 105 5.98 6.67 8.66
C ARG A 105 7.40 6.56 9.15
N ILE A 106 7.92 5.34 9.20
CA ILE A 106 9.33 5.07 9.41
C ILE A 106 9.77 3.88 8.54
N GLY A 107 11.02 3.90 8.09
CA GLY A 107 11.60 2.83 7.30
C GLY A 107 13.07 3.08 6.99
N THR A 108 13.62 2.34 6.04
CA THR A 108 15.01 2.54 5.58
C THR A 108 15.08 3.62 4.51
N LYS A 109 16.29 3.90 4.03
CA LYS A 109 16.51 4.82 2.90
C LYS A 109 15.89 4.28 1.61
N GLU A 110 15.91 2.96 1.42
CA GLU A 110 15.40 2.26 0.24
C GLU A 110 13.87 2.14 0.29
N GLU A 111 13.35 1.86 1.50
CA GLU A 111 11.94 1.66 1.80
C GLU A 111 11.52 2.55 2.98
N PRO A 112 11.11 3.81 2.75
CA PRO A 112 10.83 4.78 3.82
C PRO A 112 9.51 4.52 4.58
N GLU A 113 8.74 3.50 4.19
CA GLU A 113 7.38 3.24 4.69
C GLU A 113 7.25 1.78 5.16
N ILE A 114 8.20 1.32 5.98
CA ILE A 114 8.13 -0.03 6.54
C ILE A 114 7.08 -0.11 7.64
N VAL A 115 6.93 0.96 8.44
CA VAL A 115 5.88 1.07 9.45
C VAL A 115 5.09 2.34 9.17
N LEU A 116 3.77 2.19 9.12
CA LEU A 116 2.79 3.26 8.91
C LEU A 116 1.79 3.24 10.07
N GLY A 117 1.96 4.11 11.06
CA GLY A 117 0.96 4.34 12.10
C GLY A 117 -0.27 5.03 11.51
N ARG A 118 -1.46 4.49 11.76
CA ARG A 118 -2.73 4.97 11.17
C ARG A 118 -3.68 5.58 12.19
N ASN A 119 -3.82 4.95 13.34
CA ASN A 119 -4.65 5.46 14.43
C ASN A 119 -4.22 4.89 15.77
N ILE A 120 -4.58 5.61 16.82
CA ILE A 120 -4.45 5.17 18.20
C ILE A 120 -5.76 5.39 18.93
N ARG A 121 -6.13 4.44 19.80
CA ARG A 121 -7.29 4.53 20.69
C ARG A 121 -6.85 4.33 22.12
N PHE A 122 -7.34 5.17 23.02
CA PHE A 122 -7.14 5.03 24.45
C PHE A 122 -8.43 4.58 25.12
N PHE A 123 -8.32 3.73 26.14
CA PHE A 123 -9.45 3.27 26.94
C PHE A 123 -9.01 2.92 28.36
N VAL A 124 -9.96 2.93 29.30
CA VAL A 124 -9.72 2.54 30.69
C VAL A 124 -10.38 1.19 30.95
N GLU A 125 -9.62 0.25 31.48
CA GLU A 125 -10.12 -1.06 31.89
C GLU A 125 -9.50 -1.42 33.25
N GLU A 126 -10.33 -1.84 34.21
CA GLU A 126 -9.91 -2.16 35.58
C GLU A 126 -9.10 -1.05 36.28
N GLY A 127 -9.40 0.22 35.99
CA GLY A 127 -8.70 1.37 36.56
C GLY A 127 -7.31 1.62 35.98
N GLN A 128 -6.90 0.89 34.93
CA GLN A 128 -5.66 1.12 34.18
C GLN A 128 -5.97 1.80 32.84
N LEU A 129 -5.12 2.75 32.45
CA LEU A 129 -5.18 3.40 31.15
C LEU A 129 -4.36 2.63 30.13
N PHE A 130 -5.00 2.29 29.02
CA PHE A 130 -4.38 1.58 27.92
C PHE A 130 -4.46 2.39 26.62
N GLY A 131 -3.53 2.07 25.70
CA GLY A 131 -3.53 2.56 24.33
C GLY A 131 -3.40 1.39 23.35
N THR A 132 -4.16 1.40 22.26
CA THR A 132 -3.97 0.49 21.13
C THR A 132 -3.65 1.29 19.89
N LEU A 133 -2.44 1.10 19.38
CA LEU A 133 -1.95 1.71 18.15
C LEU A 133 -2.11 0.73 17.00
N ARG A 134 -2.85 1.13 15.97
CA ARG A 134 -2.96 0.39 14.72
C ARG A 134 -1.94 0.92 13.72
N SER A 135 -1.05 0.04 13.29
CA SER A 135 0.00 0.32 12.31
C SER A 135 -0.14 -0.63 11.14
N ASN A 136 0.19 -0.21 9.93
CA ASN A 136 0.47 -1.11 8.84
C ASN A 136 1.99 -1.33 8.77
N VAL A 137 2.43 -2.58 8.77
CA VAL A 137 3.85 -2.93 8.77
C VAL A 137 4.13 -3.74 7.51
N ARG A 138 5.19 -3.38 6.78
CA ARG A 138 5.73 -4.16 5.69
C ARG A 138 6.58 -5.29 6.25
N SER A 139 6.49 -6.45 5.64
CA SER A 139 7.32 -7.61 5.92
C SER A 139 8.80 -7.36 5.61
N TRP A 140 9.10 -6.56 4.60
CA TRP A 140 10.45 -6.38 4.08
C TRP A 140 10.79 -4.90 3.83
N PRO A 141 12.06 -4.47 4.03
CA PRO A 141 13.17 -5.22 4.63
C PRO A 141 12.97 -5.46 6.13
N LYS A 142 13.74 -6.38 6.74
CA LYS A 142 13.73 -6.54 8.20
C LYS A 142 14.03 -5.20 8.87
N PHE A 143 13.24 -4.86 9.86
CA PHE A 143 13.21 -3.54 10.46
C PHE A 143 12.79 -3.62 11.91
N LYS A 144 13.63 -3.08 12.80
CA LYS A 144 13.36 -2.94 14.22
C LYS A 144 13.13 -1.48 14.57
N TRP A 145 12.05 -1.20 15.30
CA TRP A 145 11.68 0.15 15.68
C TRP A 145 11.21 0.23 17.12
N ARG A 146 11.43 1.40 17.73
CA ARG A 146 10.87 1.84 18.99
C ARG A 146 9.64 2.68 18.70
N THR A 147 8.58 2.44 19.44
CA THR A 147 7.39 3.28 19.54
C THR A 147 7.30 3.85 20.94
N THR A 148 7.25 5.17 21.06
CA THR A 148 7.03 5.86 22.34
C THR A 148 5.72 6.63 22.26
N ILE A 149 4.83 6.40 23.22
CA ILE A 149 3.59 7.17 23.38
C ILE A 149 3.69 7.94 24.69
N GLU A 150 3.44 9.24 24.62
CA GLU A 150 3.42 10.14 25.76
C GLU A 150 2.08 10.87 25.79
N LEU A 151 1.45 10.91 26.96
CA LEU A 151 0.37 11.84 27.28
C LEU A 151 1.01 13.10 27.86
N VAL A 152 0.73 14.26 27.28
CA VAL A 152 1.36 15.51 27.70
C VAL A 152 0.35 16.59 28.08
N ASP A 153 0.74 17.46 29.00
CA ASP A 153 -0.02 18.64 29.40
C ASP A 153 0.05 19.77 28.34
N ASP A 154 -0.49 20.95 28.67
CA ASP A 154 -0.50 22.12 27.80
C ASP A 154 0.89 22.73 27.55
N ILE A 155 1.80 22.59 28.51
CA ILE A 155 3.18 23.07 28.44
C ILE A 155 4.18 22.01 27.94
N GLY A 156 3.69 20.78 27.69
CA GLY A 156 4.45 19.69 27.06
C GLY A 156 5.16 18.74 28.03
N ASN A 157 4.84 18.77 29.33
CA ASN A 157 5.37 17.79 30.28
C ASN A 157 4.70 16.43 30.07
N SER A 158 5.48 15.36 30.18
CA SER A 158 4.97 14.00 30.15
C SER A 158 4.22 13.66 31.45
N ILE A 159 2.94 13.36 31.33
CA ILE A 159 2.07 12.89 32.42
C ILE A 159 2.18 11.37 32.55
N ALA A 160 2.09 10.67 31.42
CA ALA A 160 2.23 9.22 31.33
C ALA A 160 2.95 8.86 30.02
N SER A 161 3.76 7.80 30.05
CA SER A 161 4.47 7.36 28.86
C SER A 161 4.63 5.85 28.81
N ALA A 162 4.56 5.29 27.61
CA ALA A 162 4.84 3.88 27.36
C ALA A 162 5.78 3.76 26.16
N GLU A 163 6.68 2.76 26.21
CA GLU A 163 7.62 2.47 25.14
C GLU A 163 7.51 1.00 24.75
N GLN A 164 7.57 0.72 23.45
CA GLN A 164 7.69 -0.63 22.93
C GLN A 164 8.66 -0.73 21.76
N ILE A 165 9.47 -1.78 21.76
CA ILE A 165 10.40 -2.13 20.70
C ILE A 165 9.85 -3.32 19.95
N ARG A 166 9.73 -3.20 18.62
CA ARG A 166 9.11 -4.16 17.71
C ARG A 166 10.03 -4.45 16.54
N GLU A 167 9.88 -5.63 15.95
CA GLU A 167 10.52 -6.01 14.70
C GLU A 167 9.44 -6.52 13.75
N ASN A 168 9.58 -6.26 12.46
CA ASN A 168 8.59 -6.72 11.48
C ASN A 168 8.79 -8.21 11.18
N GLY A 169 7.69 -8.89 10.88
CA GLY A 169 7.70 -10.34 10.77
C GLY A 169 8.16 -10.91 9.43
N GLY A 170 8.65 -10.11 8.48
CA GLY A 170 8.96 -10.66 7.16
C GLY A 170 10.33 -11.27 7.01
N ILE A 171 10.50 -11.91 5.85
CA ILE A 171 11.71 -12.65 5.50
C ILE A 171 12.78 -11.65 5.02
N LYS A 172 14.04 -11.75 5.47
CA LYS A 172 15.12 -10.78 5.18
C LYS A 172 15.36 -10.50 3.69
N TYR A 173 15.12 -11.47 2.80
CA TYR A 173 15.61 -11.38 1.41
C TYR A 173 14.64 -11.77 0.29
N THR A 174 13.42 -12.24 0.55
CA THR A 174 12.57 -12.76 -0.55
C THR A 174 11.86 -11.69 -1.38
N GLY A 175 12.04 -10.39 -1.10
CA GLY A 175 11.43 -9.30 -1.87
C GLY A 175 9.89 -9.30 -1.89
N TYR A 176 9.24 -10.26 -1.22
CA TYR A 176 7.79 -10.34 -1.11
C TYR A 176 7.32 -9.29 -0.12
N ARG A 177 7.04 -8.11 -0.67
CA ARG A 177 6.38 -7.01 0.03
C ARG A 177 4.96 -7.44 0.37
N ARG A 178 4.73 -7.76 1.64
CA ARG A 178 3.39 -7.85 2.23
C ARG A 178 3.21 -6.75 3.25
N GLU A 179 2.05 -6.13 3.20
CA GLU A 179 1.59 -5.14 4.16
C GLU A 179 0.58 -5.83 5.07
N PHE A 180 0.73 -5.66 6.38
CA PHE A 180 -0.18 -6.25 7.36
C PHE A 180 -0.54 -5.24 8.45
N ASP A 181 -1.73 -5.40 9.02
CA ASP A 181 -2.13 -4.63 10.17
C ASP A 181 -1.44 -5.19 11.42
N HIS A 182 -0.92 -4.29 12.24
CA HIS A 182 -0.20 -4.60 13.46
C HIS A 182 -0.76 -3.72 14.57
N ASN A 183 -1.29 -4.37 15.60
CA ASN A 183 -1.82 -3.71 16.78
C ASN A 183 -0.75 -3.75 17.86
N ILE A 184 -0.40 -2.58 18.39
CA ILE A 184 0.59 -2.42 19.45
C ILE A 184 -0.16 -1.95 20.71
N HIS A 185 -0.12 -2.72 21.79
CA HIS A 185 -0.91 -2.46 23.00
C HIS A 185 -0.03 -1.94 24.13
N PHE A 186 -0.36 -0.77 24.66
CA PHE A 186 0.41 -0.06 25.69
C PHE A 186 -0.39 0.01 26.98
N SER A 187 0.29 -0.19 28.11
CA SER A 187 -0.19 0.25 29.42
C SER A 187 0.48 1.56 29.78
N LEU A 188 -0.31 2.56 30.14
CA LEU A 188 0.13 3.89 30.55
C LEU A 188 0.06 4.07 32.08
N GLY A 189 -0.31 3.01 32.80
CA GLY A 189 -0.42 2.98 34.26
C GLY A 189 -1.85 3.23 34.78
N PRO A 190 -2.01 3.42 36.11
CA PRO A 190 -3.30 3.67 36.73
C PRO A 190 -3.96 4.93 36.16
N TRP A 191 -5.24 4.85 35.85
CA TRP A 191 -6.00 5.98 35.34
C TRP A 191 -6.18 7.08 36.39
N ASP A 192 -6.25 6.72 37.67
CA ASP A 192 -6.36 7.69 38.77
C ASP A 192 -5.13 8.61 38.88
N ASP A 193 -3.97 8.16 38.38
CA ASP A 193 -2.75 8.97 38.31
C ASP A 193 -2.75 9.92 37.10
N VAL A 194 -3.66 9.71 36.14
CA VAL A 194 -3.82 10.49 34.93
C VAL A 194 -5.09 11.31 35.04
N LEU A 195 -5.01 12.47 35.70
CA LEU A 195 -6.15 13.39 35.75
C LEU A 195 -6.51 13.82 34.32
N GLN A 196 -7.68 13.40 33.84
CA GLN A 196 -8.14 13.65 32.46
C GLN A 196 -8.05 15.13 32.07
N GLU A 197 -8.25 16.03 33.04
CA GLU A 197 -8.15 17.48 32.86
C GLU A 197 -6.73 17.98 32.59
N GLN A 198 -5.70 17.26 33.04
CA GLN A 198 -4.29 17.57 32.80
C GLN A 198 -3.83 17.13 31.41
N VAL A 199 -4.34 16.01 30.89
CA VAL A 199 -3.95 15.50 29.56
C VAL A 199 -4.59 16.35 28.47
N LYS A 200 -3.76 17.13 27.75
CA LYS A 200 -4.23 17.91 26.61
C LYS A 200 -3.89 17.24 25.30
N LYS A 201 -2.69 16.68 25.18
CA LYS A 201 -2.19 16.14 23.92
C LYS A 201 -1.61 14.75 24.10
N ILE A 202 -1.55 14.03 22.99
CA ILE A 202 -0.81 12.79 22.81
C ILE A 202 0.40 13.09 21.93
N SER A 203 1.51 12.42 22.19
CA SER A 203 2.73 12.44 21.40
C SER A 203 3.09 11.00 21.04
N VAL A 204 3.08 10.65 19.76
CA VAL A 204 3.48 9.33 19.25
C VAL A 204 4.78 9.49 18.49
N LYS A 205 5.82 8.75 18.89
CA LYS A 205 7.14 8.77 18.27
C LYS A 205 7.48 7.39 17.73
N TYR A 206 8.02 7.33 16.51
CA TYR A 206 8.71 6.16 15.99
C TYR A 206 10.19 6.46 15.88
N GLU A 207 11.03 5.48 16.21
CA GLU A 207 12.48 5.56 16.05
C GLU A 207 13.05 4.23 15.56
N GLN A 208 13.95 4.25 14.58
CA GLN A 208 14.67 3.04 14.19
C GLN A 208 15.68 2.70 15.27
N VAL A 209 15.72 1.43 15.67
CA VAL A 209 16.69 0.95 16.65
C VAL A 209 17.61 -0.11 16.07
N SER A 210 18.74 -0.33 16.73
CA SER A 210 19.72 -1.34 16.34
C SER A 210 19.20 -2.76 16.56
N GLU A 211 19.69 -3.72 15.76
CA GLU A 211 19.25 -5.12 15.77
C GLU A 211 19.55 -5.85 17.09
N ASP A 212 20.49 -5.36 17.89
CA ASP A 212 20.85 -5.92 19.20
C ASP A 212 19.85 -5.58 20.32
N ILE A 213 18.97 -4.60 20.13
CA ILE A 213 17.99 -4.25 21.17
C ILE A 213 16.88 -5.31 21.25
N ALA A 214 16.60 -5.80 22.45
CA ALA A 214 15.55 -6.78 22.70
C ALA A 214 14.15 -6.21 22.39
N ILE A 215 13.27 -7.06 21.84
CA ILE A 215 11.86 -6.71 21.56
C ILE A 215 11.11 -6.60 22.90
N THR A 216 10.32 -5.55 23.06
CA THR A 216 9.50 -5.36 24.28
C THR A 216 8.29 -6.29 24.22
N PRO A 217 7.94 -7.01 25.29
CA PRO A 217 6.70 -7.76 25.32
C PRO A 217 5.46 -6.85 25.27
N ASP A 218 4.39 -7.23 24.55
CA ASP A 218 3.10 -6.50 24.62
C ASP A 218 2.53 -6.45 26.03
N ALA A 219 1.94 -5.30 26.39
CA ALA A 219 1.09 -5.17 27.57
C ALA A 219 -0.23 -5.89 27.28
N TRP A 220 -0.39 -7.08 27.86
CA TRP A 220 -1.56 -7.92 27.62
C TRP A 220 -2.77 -7.37 28.37
N ILE A 221 -3.93 -7.36 27.71
CA ILE A 221 -5.21 -6.90 28.28
C ILE A 221 -6.28 -7.93 27.89
N GLU A 222 -6.87 -8.59 28.87
CA GLU A 222 -8.12 -9.32 28.67
C GLU A 222 -9.25 -8.30 28.59
N SER A 223 -9.54 -7.78 27.40
CA SER A 223 -10.68 -6.88 27.26
C SER A 223 -11.99 -7.63 27.35
N SER A 224 -12.82 -7.25 28.31
CA SER A 224 -14.10 -7.89 28.63
C SER A 224 -15.24 -7.51 27.66
N LYS A 225 -15.09 -6.42 26.90
CA LYS A 225 -16.21 -5.79 26.14
C LYS A 225 -16.31 -6.21 24.67
N LEU A 226 -15.29 -6.88 24.12
CA LEU A 226 -15.25 -7.29 22.72
C LEU A 226 -14.83 -8.76 22.61
N GLY A 227 -15.22 -9.43 21.53
CA GLY A 227 -14.68 -10.76 21.24
C GLY A 227 -13.17 -10.64 20.99
N VAL A 228 -12.37 -11.23 21.87
CA VAL A 228 -10.91 -11.24 21.79
C VAL A 228 -10.41 -12.64 21.47
N VAL A 229 -9.54 -12.79 20.48
CA VAL A 229 -8.80 -14.04 20.28
C VAL A 229 -7.35 -13.79 20.56
N HIS A 230 -6.78 -14.55 21.48
CA HIS A 230 -5.37 -14.43 21.82
C HIS A 230 -4.77 -15.80 22.07
N GLY A 231 -3.45 -15.88 22.15
CA GLY A 231 -2.75 -17.10 22.52
C GLY A 231 -1.25 -16.98 22.34
N GLN A 232 -0.56 -18.07 22.64
CA GLN A 232 0.88 -18.20 22.46
C GLN A 232 1.18 -19.23 21.38
N ILE A 233 2.23 -18.95 20.61
CA ILE A 233 2.73 -19.81 19.56
C ILE A 233 4.11 -20.29 19.96
N THR A 234 4.29 -21.59 20.02
CA THR A 234 5.54 -22.24 20.39
C THR A 234 6.03 -23.21 19.32
N ASP A 235 7.34 -23.47 19.30
CA ASP A 235 7.94 -24.50 18.48
C ASP A 235 7.79 -25.89 19.12
N ALA A 236 8.41 -26.91 18.52
CA ALA A 236 8.34 -28.28 19.01
C ALA A 236 8.90 -28.44 20.44
N ASP A 237 9.88 -27.61 20.80
CA ASP A 237 10.56 -27.57 22.10
C ASP A 237 9.80 -26.71 23.13
N GLY A 238 8.70 -26.06 22.74
CA GLY A 238 7.94 -25.16 23.60
C GLY A 238 8.55 -23.76 23.70
N ARG A 239 9.55 -23.42 22.89
CA ARG A 239 10.11 -22.07 22.83
C ARG A 239 9.16 -21.15 22.06
N PRO A 240 9.06 -19.88 22.45
CA PRO A 240 8.18 -18.93 21.76
C PRO A 240 8.61 -18.70 20.31
N VAL A 241 7.63 -18.66 19.39
CA VAL A 241 7.87 -18.37 17.97
C VAL A 241 7.45 -16.93 17.68
N PRO A 242 8.40 -15.98 17.57
CA PRO A 242 8.08 -14.61 17.21
C PRO A 242 7.70 -14.51 15.74
N ASN A 243 7.00 -13.43 15.36
CA ASN A 243 6.68 -13.11 13.97
C ASN A 243 5.86 -14.18 13.21
N ALA A 244 5.24 -15.13 13.92
CA ALA A 244 4.27 -16.05 13.35
C ALA A 244 3.05 -15.27 12.88
N TRP A 245 2.52 -15.58 11.70
CA TRP A 245 1.37 -14.88 11.12
C TRP A 245 0.10 -15.59 11.48
N ILE A 246 -0.78 -14.95 12.23
CA ILE A 246 -2.11 -15.47 12.49
C ILE A 246 -3.08 -14.74 11.58
N ARG A 247 -4.03 -15.48 11.04
CA ARG A 247 -5.15 -14.94 10.28
C ARG A 247 -6.46 -15.41 10.88
N ILE A 248 -7.36 -14.46 11.08
CA ILE A 248 -8.76 -14.75 11.37
C ILE A 248 -9.60 -14.50 10.12
N GLY A 249 -10.37 -15.51 9.74
CA GLY A 249 -11.35 -15.40 8.66
C GLY A 249 -12.76 -15.54 9.20
N ASP A 250 -13.63 -14.57 8.90
CA ASP A 250 -15.06 -14.70 9.16
C ASP A 250 -15.60 -15.98 8.49
N LYS A 251 -16.27 -16.85 9.24
CA LYS A 251 -16.99 -17.98 8.67
C LYS A 251 -18.38 -17.52 8.25
N ARG A 252 -18.48 -16.88 7.09
CA ARG A 252 -19.78 -16.47 6.54
C ARG A 252 -20.51 -17.63 5.87
N ARG A 253 -21.84 -17.47 5.70
CA ARG A 253 -22.68 -18.43 4.99
C ARG A 253 -22.19 -18.60 3.54
N LYS A 254 -22.37 -19.81 2.98
CA LYS A 254 -22.03 -20.14 1.59
C LYS A 254 -22.57 -19.04 0.65
N GLY A 255 -21.69 -18.36 -0.09
CA GLY A 255 -22.04 -17.30 -1.05
C GLY A 255 -21.80 -15.86 -0.59
N GLN A 256 -21.46 -15.59 0.67
CA GLN A 256 -21.04 -14.24 1.10
C GLN A 256 -19.55 -14.02 0.87
N ARG A 257 -19.18 -12.80 0.42
CA ARG A 257 -17.77 -12.38 0.34
C ARG A 257 -17.15 -12.41 1.75
N TYR A 258 -15.95 -12.98 1.87
CA TYR A 258 -15.08 -12.78 3.03
C TYR A 258 -14.95 -11.26 3.24
N ALA A 259 -15.48 -10.73 4.34
CA ALA A 259 -14.97 -9.43 4.80
C ALA A 259 -13.52 -9.67 5.22
N GLY A 260 -12.65 -8.73 4.86
CA GLY A 260 -11.20 -8.89 4.88
C GLY A 260 -10.70 -9.70 6.07
N SER A 261 -9.86 -10.71 5.77
CA SER A 261 -9.17 -11.41 6.82
C SER A 261 -8.16 -10.45 7.47
N ARG A 262 -8.27 -10.25 8.78
CA ARG A 262 -7.23 -9.54 9.53
C ARG A 262 -6.07 -10.50 9.76
N ASP A 263 -4.86 -10.01 9.52
CA ASP A 263 -3.62 -10.69 9.83
C ASP A 263 -2.97 -9.98 11.01
N VAL A 264 -2.41 -10.72 11.96
CA VAL A 264 -1.55 -10.18 13.02
C VAL A 264 -0.30 -11.06 13.14
N CYS A 265 0.76 -10.52 13.71
CA CYS A 265 1.99 -11.26 13.96
C CYS A 265 2.19 -11.49 15.47
N THR A 266 2.85 -12.58 15.86
CA THR A 266 3.27 -12.77 17.25
C THR A 266 4.40 -11.82 17.66
N ASP A 267 4.39 -11.41 18.93
CA ASP A 267 5.48 -10.64 19.55
C ASP A 267 6.73 -11.52 19.81
N GLY A 268 7.76 -10.93 20.42
CA GLY A 268 9.01 -11.63 20.80
C GLY A 268 8.82 -12.87 21.69
N ARG A 269 7.69 -12.99 22.38
CA ARG A 269 7.33 -14.10 23.26
C ARG A 269 6.36 -15.08 22.59
N GLY A 270 6.08 -14.92 21.30
CA GLY A 270 5.14 -15.76 20.57
C GLY A 270 3.67 -15.45 20.89
N PHE A 271 3.35 -14.35 21.57
CA PHE A 271 1.95 -13.99 21.87
C PHE A 271 1.32 -13.21 20.73
N TYR A 272 0.03 -13.45 20.50
CA TYR A 272 -0.77 -12.68 19.56
C TYR A 272 -2.14 -12.34 20.14
N ILE A 273 -2.78 -11.32 19.57
CA ILE A 273 -4.12 -10.88 19.94
C ILE A 273 -4.86 -10.32 18.72
N PHE A 274 -6.15 -10.62 18.66
CA PHE A 274 -7.14 -10.00 17.80
C PHE A 274 -8.24 -9.43 18.66
N ASP A 275 -8.56 -8.17 18.44
CA ASP A 275 -9.67 -7.47 19.07
C ASP A 275 -10.85 -7.33 18.10
N GLU A 276 -12.01 -6.93 18.66
CA GLU A 276 -13.22 -6.59 17.90
C GLU A 276 -13.76 -7.70 17.00
N ILE A 277 -13.56 -8.97 17.35
CA ILE A 277 -14.08 -10.08 16.53
C ILE A 277 -15.58 -10.15 16.68
N ARG A 278 -16.28 -10.11 15.54
CA ARG A 278 -17.75 -10.16 15.47
C ARG A 278 -18.18 -11.43 14.75
N GLY A 279 -18.99 -12.25 15.43
CA GLY A 279 -19.59 -13.44 14.84
C GLY A 279 -18.68 -14.67 14.82
N PRO A 280 -19.04 -15.70 14.02
CA PRO A 280 -18.26 -16.92 13.89
C PRO A 280 -17.00 -16.74 13.05
N TYR A 281 -15.89 -17.36 13.45
CA TYR A 281 -14.62 -17.24 12.76
C TYR A 281 -13.81 -18.55 12.73
N LEU A 282 -12.80 -18.56 11.86
CA LEU A 282 -11.76 -19.58 11.74
C LEU A 282 -10.41 -18.93 12.03
N VAL A 283 -9.51 -19.68 12.67
CA VAL A 283 -8.16 -19.23 13.00
C VAL A 283 -7.15 -20.13 12.32
N ARG A 284 -6.12 -19.51 11.75
CA ARG A 284 -4.98 -20.21 11.18
C ARG A 284 -3.69 -19.45 11.48
N VAL A 285 -2.60 -20.17 11.67
CA VAL A 285 -1.27 -19.61 11.82
C VAL A 285 -0.38 -20.09 10.67
N THR A 286 0.53 -19.23 10.23
CA THR A 286 1.62 -19.57 9.33
C THR A 286 2.94 -19.04 9.90
N VAL A 287 3.94 -19.90 10.02
CA VAL A 287 5.31 -19.51 10.36
C VAL A 287 6.18 -19.71 9.14
N TYR A 288 7.10 -18.78 8.91
CA TYR A 288 8.12 -18.86 7.87
C TYR A 288 9.48 -18.95 8.56
N ASN A 289 10.24 -19.99 8.21
CA ASN A 289 11.62 -20.16 8.63
C ASN A 289 12.51 -19.93 7.41
N GLU A 290 13.35 -18.90 7.48
CA GLU A 290 14.30 -18.61 6.41
C GLU A 290 15.38 -19.68 6.34
N ASP A 291 15.77 -20.06 5.12
CA ASP A 291 17.10 -20.63 4.90
C ASP A 291 18.13 -19.52 5.25
N PRO A 292 19.26 -19.83 5.92
CA PRO A 292 20.38 -18.90 6.11
C PRO A 292 20.79 -18.08 4.86
N ALA A 293 20.59 -18.61 3.65
CA ALA A 293 20.85 -17.90 2.39
C ALA A 293 19.75 -16.89 1.96
N GLY A 294 18.59 -16.89 2.61
CA GLY A 294 17.52 -15.88 2.48
C GLY A 294 16.67 -15.95 1.20
N GLN A 295 17.04 -16.76 0.22
CA GLN A 295 16.29 -16.92 -1.04
C GLN A 295 15.18 -17.97 -0.95
N ASP A 296 15.32 -18.88 0.00
CA ASP A 296 14.44 -20.02 0.23
C ASP A 296 13.81 -19.92 1.60
N TYR A 297 12.64 -20.51 1.76
CA TYR A 297 12.03 -20.61 3.07
C TYR A 297 11.20 -21.86 3.23
N PHE A 298 11.26 -22.40 4.45
CA PHE A 298 10.31 -23.37 4.94
C PHE A 298 9.13 -22.61 5.52
N PHE A 299 7.94 -23.18 5.43
CA PHE A 299 6.81 -22.67 6.18
C PHE A 299 6.02 -23.81 6.79
N GLN A 300 5.43 -23.51 7.94
CA GLN A 300 4.44 -24.36 8.57
C GLN A 300 3.14 -23.59 8.66
N TYR A 301 2.05 -24.27 8.40
CA TYR A 301 0.70 -23.73 8.42
C TYR A 301 -0.15 -24.64 9.30
N ILE A 302 -0.77 -24.08 10.32
CA ILE A 302 -1.72 -24.79 11.17
C ILE A 302 -3.07 -24.10 11.06
N ARG A 303 -4.13 -24.87 10.80
CA ARG A 303 -5.50 -24.35 10.84
C ARG A 303 -6.29 -25.09 11.90
N LEU A 304 -6.93 -24.33 12.79
CA LEU A 304 -7.93 -24.90 13.69
C LEU A 304 -9.19 -25.25 12.88
N ASN A 305 -9.54 -26.52 12.80
CA ASN A 305 -10.59 -26.99 11.90
C ASN A 305 -12.00 -26.99 12.52
N ARG A 306 -12.31 -25.95 13.29
CA ARG A 306 -13.65 -25.72 13.83
C ARG A 306 -14.01 -24.25 13.79
N THR A 307 -15.31 -23.98 13.74
CA THR A 307 -15.83 -22.61 13.92
C THR A 307 -15.71 -22.21 15.37
N LEU A 308 -15.25 -21.00 15.61
CA LEU A 308 -15.17 -20.40 16.94
C LEU A 308 -16.12 -19.22 17.06
N HIS A 309 -16.45 -18.87 18.30
CA HIS A 309 -17.36 -17.79 18.65
C HIS A 309 -16.84 -17.04 19.88
N GLY A 310 -17.08 -15.73 19.92
CA GLY A 310 -16.74 -14.89 21.07
C GLY A 310 -15.24 -14.89 21.38
N THR A 311 -14.91 -14.64 22.65
CA THR A 311 -13.53 -14.61 23.15
C THR A 311 -12.96 -16.01 23.27
N GLN A 312 -11.73 -16.22 22.79
CA GLN A 312 -11.04 -17.52 22.85
C GLN A 312 -9.55 -17.33 23.14
N LYS A 313 -9.00 -18.20 23.99
CA LYS A 313 -7.57 -18.43 24.09
C LYS A 313 -7.19 -19.64 23.23
N ILE A 314 -6.29 -19.46 22.26
CA ILE A 314 -5.90 -20.49 21.31
C ILE A 314 -4.38 -20.52 21.21
N ASP A 315 -3.75 -21.49 21.86
CA ASP A 315 -2.32 -21.70 21.74
C ASP A 315 -2.03 -22.62 20.54
N PHE A 316 -0.96 -22.33 19.81
CA PHE A 316 -0.49 -23.15 18.70
C PHE A 316 0.89 -23.70 19.05
N LYS A 317 1.11 -24.99 18.74
CA LYS A 317 2.42 -25.61 18.84
C LYS A 317 2.81 -26.13 17.46
N PHE A 318 3.91 -25.60 16.92
CA PHE A 318 4.50 -26.09 15.70
C PHE A 318 5.29 -27.37 15.96
N GLU A 319 5.36 -28.21 14.94
CA GLU A 319 6.15 -29.43 14.99
C GLU A 319 7.55 -29.15 14.45
N GLU A 320 8.47 -30.08 14.66
CA GLU A 320 9.76 -30.01 14.00
C GLU A 320 9.54 -30.10 12.49
N PHE A 321 10.25 -29.29 11.70
CA PHE A 321 10.08 -29.35 10.26
C PHE A 321 10.52 -30.75 9.79
N PRO A 322 9.69 -31.47 9.01
CA PRO A 322 10.04 -32.81 8.60
C PRO A 322 11.24 -32.74 7.65
N HIS A 323 12.36 -33.32 8.08
CA HIS A 323 13.56 -33.47 7.26
C HIS A 323 13.55 -34.83 6.56
N GLY A 324 14.14 -34.89 5.37
CA GLY A 324 14.28 -36.13 4.64
C GLY A 324 15.44 -36.10 3.65
N THR A 325 15.53 -37.14 2.83
CA THR A 325 16.57 -37.29 1.81
C THR A 325 15.97 -37.41 0.41
N ALA A 326 14.69 -37.08 0.24
CA ALA A 326 14.08 -37.03 -1.09
C ALA A 326 14.64 -35.82 -1.88
N VAL A 327 14.76 -36.00 -3.19
CA VAL A 327 15.21 -34.96 -4.11
C VAL A 327 14.14 -34.75 -5.17
N LEU A 328 13.74 -33.51 -5.41
CA LEU A 328 12.84 -33.10 -6.48
C LEU A 328 13.65 -32.39 -7.57
N LYS A 329 13.62 -32.88 -8.80
CA LYS A 329 14.24 -32.22 -9.96
C LYS A 329 13.20 -31.93 -11.04
N GLY A 330 13.46 -30.94 -11.87
CA GLY A 330 12.59 -30.69 -13.00
C GLY A 330 13.10 -29.67 -14.00
N ARG A 331 12.30 -29.44 -15.02
CA ARG A 331 12.47 -28.37 -16.02
C ARG A 331 11.14 -27.67 -16.27
N ILE A 332 11.18 -26.34 -16.26
CA ILE A 332 10.04 -25.47 -16.51
C ILE A 332 10.12 -24.90 -17.92
N VAL A 333 9.14 -25.25 -18.76
CA VAL A 333 8.89 -24.63 -20.06
C VAL A 333 7.61 -23.81 -20.01
N LYS A 334 7.60 -22.68 -20.71
CA LYS A 334 6.44 -21.80 -20.88
C LYS A 334 5.42 -22.46 -21.84
N PRO A 335 4.17 -21.96 -21.89
CA PRO A 335 3.15 -22.48 -22.81
C PRO A 335 3.56 -22.45 -24.29
N ASP A 336 4.39 -21.48 -24.69
CA ASP A 336 4.95 -21.35 -26.05
C ASP A 336 6.10 -22.34 -26.35
N GLY A 337 6.46 -23.19 -25.39
CA GLY A 337 7.56 -24.14 -25.49
C GLY A 337 8.95 -23.55 -25.21
N SER A 338 9.06 -22.23 -25.03
CA SER A 338 10.30 -21.62 -24.57
C SER A 338 10.58 -21.97 -23.11
N THR A 339 11.81 -21.75 -22.66
CA THR A 339 12.23 -22.07 -21.29
C THR A 339 11.87 -20.93 -20.33
N ALA A 340 11.35 -21.24 -19.14
CA ALA A 340 11.18 -20.23 -18.10
C ALA A 340 12.53 -19.94 -17.44
N THR A 341 12.94 -18.67 -17.42
CA THR A 341 14.25 -18.30 -16.84
C THR A 341 14.16 -17.85 -15.39
N GLU A 342 12.96 -17.52 -14.92
CA GLU A 342 12.71 -17.01 -13.58
C GLU A 342 11.40 -17.61 -13.03
N PHE A 343 11.49 -18.37 -11.94
CA PHE A 343 10.32 -19.02 -11.35
C PHE A 343 10.55 -19.41 -9.89
N THR A 344 9.45 -19.76 -9.21
CA THR A 344 9.46 -20.29 -7.86
C THR A 344 8.79 -21.65 -7.80
N VAL A 345 9.39 -22.60 -7.10
CA VAL A 345 8.80 -23.93 -6.83
C VAL A 345 8.36 -23.98 -5.37
N ASP A 346 7.12 -24.40 -5.14
CA ASP A 346 6.45 -24.49 -3.84
C ASP A 346 6.05 -25.95 -3.60
N VAL A 347 6.73 -26.63 -2.69
CA VAL A 347 6.49 -28.04 -2.34
C VAL A 347 5.78 -28.08 -1.00
N ARG A 348 4.63 -28.75 -0.91
CA ARG A 348 3.84 -28.88 0.32
C ARG A 348 3.49 -30.32 0.58
N ASN A 349 3.37 -30.75 1.84
CA ASN A 349 2.65 -31.99 2.11
C ASN A 349 1.16 -31.81 1.75
N GLU A 350 0.53 -32.89 1.31
CA GLU A 350 -0.91 -32.89 1.07
C GLU A 350 -1.66 -32.93 2.42
N VAL A 351 -2.72 -32.14 2.52
CA VAL A 351 -3.61 -32.07 3.69
C VAL A 351 -5.03 -32.21 3.19
N ASP A 352 -5.81 -33.11 3.80
CA ASP A 352 -7.24 -33.18 3.52
C ASP A 352 -7.95 -32.06 4.29
N TRP A 353 -8.11 -30.92 3.64
CA TRP A 353 -8.82 -29.76 4.21
C TRP A 353 -10.30 -30.01 4.51
N LYS A 354 -10.85 -31.16 4.09
CA LYS A 354 -12.22 -31.59 4.37
C LYS A 354 -12.29 -32.57 5.54
N ASP A 355 -11.16 -33.02 6.08
CA ASP A 355 -11.15 -33.89 7.23
C ASP A 355 -11.48 -33.12 8.50
N TYR A 356 -12.75 -33.17 8.90
CA TYR A 356 -13.26 -32.55 10.14
C TYR A 356 -12.98 -33.39 11.39
N SER A 357 -12.35 -34.56 11.27
CA SER A 357 -11.97 -35.39 12.42
C SER A 357 -10.77 -34.82 13.18
N GLU A 358 -9.86 -34.13 12.48
CA GLU A 358 -8.71 -33.48 13.08
C GLU A 358 -9.07 -32.10 13.62
N GLN A 359 -8.66 -31.82 14.87
CA GLN A 359 -8.86 -30.51 15.48
C GLN A 359 -7.94 -29.44 14.88
N TYR A 360 -6.71 -29.84 14.52
CA TYR A 360 -5.69 -29.00 13.90
C TYR A 360 -5.21 -29.66 12.62
N LEU A 361 -5.26 -28.94 11.51
CA LEU A 361 -4.73 -29.39 10.23
C LEU A 361 -3.34 -28.79 10.03
N HIS A 362 -2.33 -29.65 9.85
CA HIS A 362 -0.93 -29.27 9.72
C HIS A 362 -0.44 -29.40 8.28
N GLN A 363 0.02 -28.29 7.71
CA GLN A 363 0.70 -28.25 6.41
C GLN A 363 2.13 -27.73 6.58
N PHE A 364 3.08 -28.48 6.07
CA PHE A 364 4.47 -28.10 5.89
C PHE A 364 4.69 -27.78 4.41
N GLY A 365 5.51 -26.77 4.15
CA GLY A 365 5.96 -26.51 2.81
C GLY A 365 7.34 -25.89 2.74
N PHE A 366 7.87 -25.91 1.54
CA PHE A 366 9.17 -25.38 1.18
C PHE A 366 9.02 -24.62 -0.12
N LYS A 367 9.50 -23.38 -0.15
CA LYS A 367 9.46 -22.54 -1.35
C LYS A 367 10.87 -22.10 -1.72
N LYS A 368 11.25 -22.34 -2.98
CA LYS A 368 12.56 -22.02 -3.53
C LYS A 368 12.47 -21.29 -4.84
N TYR A 369 13.18 -20.18 -4.92
CA TYR A 369 13.26 -19.34 -6.09
C TYR A 369 14.42 -19.77 -7.00
N PHE A 370 14.21 -19.74 -8.30
CA PHE A 370 15.17 -20.16 -9.31
C PHE A 370 15.32 -19.10 -10.40
N VAL A 371 16.57 -18.80 -10.73
CA VAL A 371 16.97 -18.05 -11.93
C VAL A 371 17.91 -18.94 -12.72
N THR A 372 17.43 -19.54 -13.81
CA THR A 372 18.22 -20.48 -14.61
C THR A 372 18.05 -20.19 -16.09
N SER A 373 19.10 -20.42 -16.90
CA SER A 373 19.03 -20.18 -18.35
C SER A 373 18.26 -21.28 -19.09
N ASP A 374 18.14 -22.47 -18.49
CA ASP A 374 17.57 -23.67 -19.11
C ASP A 374 16.29 -24.17 -18.42
N GLY A 375 15.80 -23.41 -17.43
CA GLY A 375 14.57 -23.68 -16.70
C GLY A 375 14.66 -24.89 -15.78
N ARG A 376 15.84 -25.46 -15.59
CA ARG A 376 16.04 -26.61 -14.70
C ARG A 376 16.07 -26.17 -13.24
N PHE A 377 15.69 -27.08 -12.36
CA PHE A 377 15.78 -26.89 -10.93
C PHE A 377 16.00 -28.20 -10.18
N GLU A 378 16.51 -28.09 -8.96
CA GLU A 378 16.72 -29.19 -8.04
C GLU A 378 16.50 -28.72 -6.59
N ILE A 379 15.75 -29.50 -5.83
CA ILE A 379 15.47 -29.30 -4.41
C ILE A 379 15.79 -30.61 -3.69
N SER A 380 16.77 -30.59 -2.79
CA SER A 380 17.15 -31.72 -1.95
C SER A 380 16.68 -31.55 -0.52
N GLY A 381 16.72 -32.63 0.27
CA GLY A 381 16.42 -32.58 1.71
C GLY A 381 14.93 -32.63 2.05
N LEU A 382 14.08 -32.97 1.07
CA LEU A 382 12.63 -33.02 1.24
C LEU A 382 12.22 -34.27 2.03
N ALA A 383 11.20 -34.13 2.87
CA ALA A 383 10.57 -35.25 3.56
C ALA A 383 9.89 -36.21 2.56
N SER A 384 9.94 -37.51 2.84
CA SER A 384 9.13 -38.49 2.11
C SER A 384 7.65 -38.33 2.45
N GLY A 385 6.77 -38.50 1.48
CA GLY A 385 5.33 -38.37 1.68
C GLY A 385 4.60 -38.00 0.40
N LYS A 386 3.27 -37.93 0.49
CA LYS A 386 2.45 -37.39 -0.60
C LYS A 386 2.54 -35.87 -0.54
N SER A 387 2.97 -35.26 -1.63
CA SER A 387 3.26 -33.82 -1.71
C SER A 387 2.59 -33.18 -2.90
N SER A 388 2.16 -31.94 -2.74
CA SER A 388 1.67 -31.05 -3.79
C SER A 388 2.78 -30.07 -4.19
N ILE A 389 3.05 -29.97 -5.48
CA ILE A 389 4.08 -29.10 -6.04
C ILE A 389 3.41 -28.02 -6.89
N GLY A 390 3.58 -26.76 -6.52
CA GLY A 390 3.16 -25.59 -7.27
C GLY A 390 4.37 -24.93 -7.93
N ILE A 391 4.19 -24.47 -9.16
CA ILE A 391 5.19 -23.67 -9.88
C ILE A 391 4.59 -22.31 -10.16
N ASN A 392 5.31 -21.25 -9.83
CA ASN A 392 4.93 -19.87 -10.10
C ASN A 392 6.01 -19.24 -10.99
N LEU A 393 5.65 -18.78 -12.18
CA LEU A 393 6.55 -17.92 -12.97
C LEU A 393 6.68 -16.57 -12.25
N THR A 394 7.86 -15.96 -12.25
CA THR A 394 8.11 -14.67 -11.57
C THR A 394 8.79 -13.66 -12.51
N GLY A 395 8.89 -12.40 -12.07
CA GLY A 395 9.61 -11.35 -12.80
C GLY A 395 8.82 -10.68 -13.91
N LYS A 396 9.53 -9.99 -14.82
CA LYS A 396 8.93 -9.30 -16.00
C LYS A 396 8.20 -10.26 -16.95
N GLU A 397 8.49 -11.56 -16.85
CA GLU A 397 7.78 -12.60 -17.61
C GLU A 397 6.32 -12.77 -17.16
N PHE A 398 5.96 -12.23 -16.00
CA PHE A 398 4.61 -12.28 -15.43
C PHE A 398 3.70 -11.13 -15.93
N GLU A 399 4.27 -10.01 -16.40
CA GLU A 399 3.50 -8.81 -16.77
C GLU A 399 2.68 -8.97 -18.06
N SER A 400 3.01 -9.94 -18.93
CA SER A 400 2.35 -10.11 -20.23
C SER A 400 1.32 -11.24 -20.31
N ILE A 401 1.24 -12.12 -19.30
CA ILE A 401 0.32 -13.27 -19.29
C ILE A 401 -0.32 -13.38 -17.90
N GLU A 402 -1.27 -12.48 -17.61
CA GLU A 402 -2.20 -12.59 -16.48
C GLU A 402 -3.21 -13.75 -16.64
N ILE A 403 -2.87 -14.80 -17.39
CA ILE A 403 -3.62 -16.05 -17.31
C ILE A 403 -3.30 -16.62 -15.93
N ASN A 404 -4.33 -16.83 -15.10
CA ASN A 404 -4.29 -17.51 -13.81
C ASN A 404 -3.76 -18.97 -13.92
N LEU A 405 -2.54 -19.17 -14.41
CA LEU A 405 -1.70 -20.34 -14.15
C LEU A 405 -1.22 -20.35 -12.69
N LYS A 406 -1.72 -19.42 -11.87
CA LYS A 406 -1.26 -19.08 -10.53
C LYS A 406 -1.03 -20.28 -9.63
N TYR A 407 -1.66 -21.44 -9.87
CA TYR A 407 -1.28 -22.67 -9.18
C TYR A 407 -1.62 -23.94 -9.99
N THR A 408 -0.76 -24.40 -10.90
CA THR A 408 -0.82 -25.82 -11.29
C THR A 408 -0.17 -26.64 -10.18
N TRP A 409 -0.99 -27.21 -9.29
CA TRP A 409 -0.53 -28.15 -8.27
C TRP A 409 -0.41 -29.55 -8.89
N GLN A 410 0.80 -30.09 -8.91
CA GLN A 410 1.03 -31.49 -9.23
C GLN A 410 1.22 -32.29 -7.94
N VAL A 411 0.41 -33.31 -7.74
CA VAL A 411 0.56 -34.23 -6.61
C VAL A 411 1.54 -35.35 -6.99
N CYS A 412 2.53 -35.60 -6.15
CA CYS A 412 3.49 -36.70 -6.33
C CYS A 412 3.83 -37.36 -5.00
N GLN A 413 4.39 -38.57 -5.06
CA GLN A 413 4.97 -39.24 -3.91
C GLN A 413 6.48 -38.96 -3.87
N LEU A 414 6.94 -38.31 -2.80
CA LEU A 414 8.36 -38.16 -2.49
C LEU A 414 8.82 -39.37 -1.65
N ILE A 415 10.02 -39.88 -1.94
CA ILE A 415 10.59 -41.05 -1.28
C ILE A 415 12.03 -40.72 -0.88
N ASN A 416 12.37 -40.98 0.39
CA ASN A 416 13.72 -40.76 0.91
C ASN A 416 14.78 -41.52 0.09
N GLY A 417 15.89 -40.85 -0.21
CA GLY A 417 17.01 -41.37 -1.00
C GLY A 417 16.71 -41.52 -2.49
N LYS A 418 15.54 -41.08 -2.97
CA LYS A 418 15.16 -41.13 -4.39
C LYS A 418 15.03 -39.73 -4.99
N ILE A 419 15.32 -39.66 -6.29
CA ILE A 419 15.05 -38.50 -7.13
C ILE A 419 13.65 -38.67 -7.73
N THR A 420 12.76 -37.73 -7.45
CA THR A 420 11.50 -37.56 -8.15
C THR A 420 11.70 -36.48 -9.21
N GLU A 421 11.54 -36.84 -10.48
CA GLU A 421 11.64 -35.90 -11.59
C GLU A 421 10.25 -35.44 -12.02
N ILE A 422 10.05 -34.12 -12.05
CA ILE A 422 8.85 -33.50 -12.58
C ILE A 422 9.21 -32.67 -13.80
N THR A 423 8.70 -33.07 -14.96
CA THR A 423 8.71 -32.19 -16.12
C THR A 423 7.41 -31.43 -16.12
N ASN A 424 7.48 -30.09 -16.11
CA ASN A 424 6.24 -29.35 -16.36
C ASN A 424 5.77 -29.64 -17.79
N GLU A 425 6.53 -30.24 -18.70
CA GLU A 425 5.98 -30.74 -19.96
C GLU A 425 4.78 -31.67 -19.74
N THR A 426 4.76 -32.48 -18.68
CA THR A 426 3.61 -33.34 -18.39
C THR A 426 2.46 -32.55 -17.79
N ALA A 427 2.73 -31.57 -16.90
CA ALA A 427 1.71 -30.70 -16.32
C ALA A 427 1.16 -29.69 -17.35
N VAL A 428 2.03 -29.09 -18.14
CA VAL A 428 1.75 -28.24 -19.28
C VAL A 428 1.03 -29.05 -20.35
N LYS A 429 1.47 -30.24 -20.77
CA LYS A 429 0.76 -31.02 -21.81
C LYS A 429 -0.51 -31.73 -21.33
N LYS A 430 -0.67 -32.09 -20.04
CA LYS A 430 -1.88 -32.74 -19.51
C LYS A 430 -2.89 -31.79 -18.87
N VAL A 431 -2.44 -30.67 -18.30
CA VAL A 431 -3.30 -29.75 -17.54
C VAL A 431 -3.40 -28.41 -18.23
N VAL A 432 -2.31 -27.85 -18.77
CA VAL A 432 -2.36 -26.50 -19.37
C VAL A 432 -2.74 -26.54 -20.84
N LYS A 433 -2.23 -27.50 -21.60
CA LYS A 433 -2.39 -27.60 -23.04
C LYS A 433 -3.80 -28.04 -23.41
N PRO A 434 -4.44 -29.07 -22.79
CA PRO A 434 -5.84 -29.36 -23.06
C PRO A 434 -6.73 -28.23 -22.57
N VAL A 435 -6.43 -27.63 -21.40
CA VAL A 435 -7.22 -26.53 -20.85
C VAL A 435 -7.07 -25.22 -21.64
N LEU A 436 -5.94 -24.98 -22.32
CA LEU A 436 -5.76 -23.83 -23.21
C LEU A 436 -6.21 -24.15 -24.65
N ASP A 437 -5.98 -25.37 -25.14
CA ASP A 437 -6.41 -25.83 -26.47
C ASP A 437 -7.95 -25.98 -26.55
N GLU A 438 -8.62 -26.28 -25.44
CA GLU A 438 -10.10 -26.28 -25.33
C GLU A 438 -10.68 -24.90 -24.99
N ARG A 439 -9.83 -23.90 -24.67
CA ARG A 439 -10.29 -22.55 -24.40
C ARG A 439 -10.21 -21.70 -25.65
N VAL A 440 -11.34 -21.16 -26.02
CA VAL A 440 -11.43 -20.20 -27.10
C VAL A 440 -11.32 -18.80 -26.52
N GLN A 441 -10.52 -17.97 -27.19
CA GLN A 441 -10.40 -16.55 -26.84
C GLN A 441 -11.61 -15.79 -27.37
N TYR A 442 -12.29 -15.10 -26.46
CA TYR A 442 -13.39 -14.21 -26.76
C TYR A 442 -12.98 -12.78 -26.41
N TYR A 443 -13.42 -11.85 -27.25
CA TYR A 443 -13.21 -10.42 -27.13
C TYR A 443 -14.55 -9.73 -26.86
N GLY A 444 -14.51 -8.73 -26.00
CA GLY A 444 -15.62 -7.80 -25.79
C GLY A 444 -15.09 -6.38 -25.69
N ARG A 445 -15.99 -5.40 -25.81
CA ARG A 445 -15.65 -3.99 -25.63
C ARG A 445 -16.67 -3.34 -24.71
N VAL A 446 -16.22 -2.72 -23.62
CA VAL A 446 -17.06 -2.04 -22.64
C VAL A 446 -16.92 -0.53 -22.81
N LEU A 447 -18.05 0.15 -22.94
CA LEU A 447 -18.16 1.59 -23.09
C LEU A 447 -19.08 2.16 -22.02
N TYR A 448 -18.85 3.40 -21.63
CA TYR A 448 -19.84 4.20 -20.92
C TYR A 448 -21.00 4.58 -21.86
N GLU A 449 -22.08 5.12 -21.29
CA GLU A 449 -23.25 5.56 -22.07
C GLU A 449 -22.89 6.60 -23.15
N ASN A 450 -21.96 7.50 -22.82
CA ASN A 450 -21.41 8.51 -23.74
C ASN A 450 -20.51 7.94 -24.85
N GLY A 451 -20.30 6.62 -24.89
CA GLY A 451 -19.51 5.93 -25.91
C GLY A 451 -18.00 5.92 -25.67
N LYS A 452 -17.50 6.57 -24.60
CA LYS A 452 -16.08 6.48 -24.22
C LYS A 452 -15.75 5.09 -23.67
N PRO A 453 -14.50 4.61 -23.82
CA PRO A 453 -14.02 3.41 -23.15
C PRO A 453 -14.36 3.38 -21.65
N ALA A 454 -14.89 2.27 -21.15
CA ALA A 454 -15.28 2.12 -19.75
C ALA A 454 -14.10 1.90 -18.79
N VAL A 455 -13.08 2.76 -18.90
CA VAL A 455 -11.91 2.78 -18.05
C VAL A 455 -11.79 4.13 -17.33
N PRO A 456 -11.19 4.19 -16.13
CA PRO A 456 -10.86 5.46 -15.51
C PRO A 456 -9.92 6.25 -16.43
N PRO A 457 -10.18 7.53 -16.71
CA PRO A 457 -9.25 8.37 -17.46
C PRO A 457 -7.93 8.57 -16.70
N THR A 458 -7.98 8.50 -15.37
CA THR A 458 -6.80 8.45 -14.51
C THR A 458 -6.99 7.35 -13.48
N SER A 459 -6.02 6.45 -13.38
CA SER A 459 -6.05 5.34 -12.42
C SER A 459 -6.18 5.87 -10.99
N PRO A 460 -7.21 5.46 -10.20
CA PRO A 460 -7.40 5.96 -8.83
C PRO A 460 -6.25 5.60 -7.87
N TRP A 461 -5.43 4.62 -8.25
CA TRP A 461 -4.20 4.20 -7.57
C TRP A 461 -3.29 3.47 -8.56
N GLU A 462 -2.01 3.30 -8.24
CA GLU A 462 -1.03 2.66 -9.14
C GLU A 462 -1.42 1.20 -9.44
N GLY A 463 -1.62 0.88 -10.72
CA GLY A 463 -2.01 -0.47 -11.16
C GLY A 463 -3.52 -0.75 -11.14
N ALA A 464 -4.37 0.23 -10.83
CA ALA A 464 -5.82 0.05 -10.89
C ALA A 464 -6.27 -0.20 -12.34
N LYS A 465 -6.99 -1.30 -12.54
CA LYS A 465 -7.50 -1.71 -13.86
C LYS A 465 -8.97 -2.05 -13.75
N VAL A 466 -9.72 -1.73 -14.79
CA VAL A 466 -11.04 -2.32 -15.00
C VAL A 466 -10.80 -3.72 -15.53
N TYR A 467 -11.54 -4.69 -14.99
CA TYR A 467 -11.42 -6.08 -15.42
C TYR A 467 -12.80 -6.72 -15.49
N VAL A 468 -12.94 -7.71 -16.35
CA VAL A 468 -14.08 -8.60 -16.40
C VAL A 468 -13.75 -9.89 -15.67
N GLN A 469 -14.74 -10.52 -15.06
CA GLN A 469 -14.55 -11.79 -14.38
C GLN A 469 -15.76 -12.70 -14.54
N LEU A 470 -15.49 -13.96 -14.88
CA LEU A 470 -16.51 -15.00 -14.96
C LEU A 470 -17.00 -15.40 -13.55
N ARG A 471 -18.31 -15.41 -13.37
CA ARG A 471 -18.98 -15.74 -12.10
C ARG A 471 -20.03 -16.83 -12.33
N SER A 472 -20.03 -17.85 -11.49
CA SER A 472 -21.12 -18.83 -11.45
C SER A 472 -22.28 -18.33 -10.59
N THR A 473 -23.49 -18.87 -10.83
CA THR A 473 -24.63 -18.69 -9.94
C THR A 473 -24.78 -19.91 -9.02
N PRO A 474 -24.75 -19.78 -7.68
CA PRO A 474 -24.56 -18.55 -6.90
C PRO A 474 -23.09 -18.08 -6.88
N ALA A 475 -22.93 -16.75 -6.82
CA ALA A 475 -21.78 -15.85 -7.11
C ALA A 475 -20.33 -16.28 -6.76
N THR A 476 -19.89 -17.46 -7.18
CA THR A 476 -18.52 -17.93 -6.97
C THR A 476 -17.62 -17.44 -8.11
N SER A 477 -16.45 -16.88 -7.79
CA SER A 477 -15.45 -16.54 -8.82
C SER A 477 -14.81 -17.83 -9.34
N LEU A 478 -14.69 -17.94 -10.66
CA LEU A 478 -14.05 -19.07 -11.33
C LEU A 478 -12.57 -18.80 -11.67
N GLY A 479 -12.02 -17.65 -11.26
CA GLY A 479 -10.62 -17.28 -11.55
C GLY A 479 -10.31 -17.00 -13.02
N VAL A 480 -11.35 -16.89 -13.87
CA VAL A 480 -11.21 -16.46 -15.26
C VAL A 480 -11.47 -14.95 -15.30
N GLU A 481 -10.45 -14.18 -15.65
CA GLU A 481 -10.48 -12.72 -15.70
C GLU A 481 -9.86 -12.20 -17.01
N GLY A 482 -10.28 -11.00 -17.40
CA GLY A 482 -9.72 -10.28 -18.54
C GLY A 482 -9.60 -8.79 -18.19
N ILE A 483 -8.45 -8.19 -18.46
CA ILE A 483 -8.24 -6.75 -18.27
C ILE A 483 -8.90 -5.98 -19.41
N VAL A 484 -9.57 -4.89 -19.08
CA VAL A 484 -10.06 -3.90 -20.04
C VAL A 484 -8.93 -2.89 -20.34
N ASP A 485 -8.57 -2.76 -21.61
CA ASP A 485 -7.55 -1.82 -22.09
C ASP A 485 -8.08 -0.37 -22.18
N ASP A 486 -7.20 0.56 -22.56
CA ASP A 486 -7.51 1.98 -22.67
C ASP A 486 -8.54 2.32 -23.77
N GLN A 487 -8.76 1.41 -24.73
CA GLN A 487 -9.76 1.51 -25.78
C GLN A 487 -11.10 0.81 -25.42
N GLY A 488 -11.15 0.20 -24.23
CA GLY A 488 -12.32 -0.46 -23.66
C GLY A 488 -12.43 -1.93 -24.06
N TYR A 489 -11.47 -2.49 -24.78
CA TYR A 489 -11.48 -3.90 -25.18
C TYR A 489 -10.94 -4.79 -24.07
N PHE A 490 -11.43 -6.02 -24.00
CA PHE A 490 -10.86 -7.07 -23.17
C PHE A 490 -10.84 -8.39 -23.93
N ALA A 491 -9.96 -9.29 -23.49
CA ALA A 491 -9.96 -10.68 -23.91
C ALA A 491 -10.21 -11.60 -22.71
N ILE A 492 -10.98 -12.66 -22.92
CA ILE A 492 -11.26 -13.69 -21.92
C ILE A 492 -11.16 -15.08 -22.56
N LEU A 493 -10.52 -16.02 -21.88
CA LEU A 493 -10.36 -17.40 -22.34
C LEU A 493 -11.44 -18.28 -21.70
N LEU A 494 -12.35 -18.82 -22.51
CA LEU A 494 -13.49 -19.62 -22.07
C LEU A 494 -13.47 -21.01 -22.69
N THR A 495 -13.78 -22.05 -21.91
CA THR A 495 -14.07 -23.39 -22.47
C THR A 495 -15.45 -23.39 -23.14
N ASP A 496 -15.72 -24.36 -24.01
CA ASP A 496 -17.05 -24.54 -24.62
C ASP A 496 -18.15 -24.68 -23.54
N GLU A 497 -17.91 -25.46 -22.49
CA GLU A 497 -18.82 -25.60 -21.34
C GLU A 497 -19.06 -24.26 -20.63
N GLN A 498 -18.00 -23.47 -20.41
CA GLN A 498 -18.14 -22.15 -19.78
C GLN A 498 -18.96 -21.21 -20.66
N PHE A 499 -18.71 -21.19 -21.98
CA PHE A 499 -19.46 -20.37 -22.92
C PHE A 499 -20.94 -20.78 -22.97
N GLU A 500 -21.23 -22.09 -23.00
CA GLU A 500 -22.59 -22.62 -22.92
C GLU A 500 -23.28 -22.19 -21.62
N LYS A 501 -22.61 -22.32 -20.47
CA LYS A 501 -23.14 -21.90 -19.17
C LYS A 501 -23.41 -20.40 -19.04
N ILE A 502 -22.62 -19.55 -19.70
CA ILE A 502 -22.93 -18.12 -19.77
C ILE A 502 -24.17 -17.91 -20.65
N THR A 503 -24.25 -18.63 -21.77
CA THR A 503 -25.38 -18.54 -22.72
C THR A 503 -26.70 -18.99 -22.09
N THR A 504 -26.68 -20.00 -21.22
CA THR A 504 -27.86 -20.46 -20.46
C THR A 504 -28.17 -19.61 -19.22
N GLY A 505 -27.33 -18.63 -18.89
CA GLY A 505 -27.48 -17.76 -17.71
C GLY A 505 -27.06 -18.41 -16.39
N GLU A 506 -26.51 -19.63 -16.40
CA GLU A 506 -25.92 -20.23 -15.20
C GLU A 506 -24.72 -19.39 -14.73
N TYR A 507 -23.91 -18.92 -15.68
CA TYR A 507 -22.74 -18.07 -15.46
C TYR A 507 -22.98 -16.66 -16.00
N SER A 508 -22.17 -15.70 -15.56
CA SER A 508 -22.20 -14.33 -16.05
C SER A 508 -20.81 -13.71 -16.05
N ILE A 509 -20.56 -12.79 -16.99
CA ILE A 509 -19.34 -12.00 -17.03
C ILE A 509 -19.62 -10.68 -16.32
N LYS A 510 -19.05 -10.49 -15.13
CA LYS A 510 -19.22 -9.26 -14.35
C LYS A 510 -18.07 -8.30 -14.65
N ILE A 511 -18.40 -7.02 -14.80
CA ILE A 511 -17.45 -5.94 -15.06
C ILE A 511 -17.13 -5.29 -13.72
N TYR A 512 -15.85 -5.22 -13.37
CA TYR A 512 -15.37 -4.67 -12.10
C TYR A 512 -14.62 -3.37 -12.32
N TYR A 513 -14.99 -2.37 -11.55
CA TYR A 513 -14.35 -1.06 -11.54
C TYR A 513 -13.52 -0.87 -10.27
N PRO A 514 -12.29 -0.33 -10.36
CA PRO A 514 -11.47 -0.09 -9.18
C PRO A 514 -12.10 0.96 -8.26
N SER A 515 -12.12 0.68 -6.96
CA SER A 515 -12.59 1.64 -5.96
C SER A 515 -11.61 2.81 -5.83
N CYS A 516 -12.15 4.01 -5.73
CA CYS A 516 -11.35 5.21 -5.39
C CYS A 516 -11.08 5.32 -3.88
N GLN A 517 -11.81 4.54 -3.06
CA GLN A 517 -11.74 4.62 -1.61
C GLN A 517 -10.72 3.64 -1.00
N ASP A 518 -10.48 2.49 -1.65
CA ASP A 518 -9.61 1.43 -1.15
C ASP A 518 -8.87 0.73 -2.30
N GLU A 519 -7.53 0.75 -2.24
CA GLU A 519 -6.57 0.30 -3.27
C GLU A 519 -6.62 -1.20 -3.57
N PHE A 520 -7.42 -1.97 -2.84
CA PHE A 520 -7.55 -3.42 -3.06
C PHE A 520 -8.97 -3.85 -3.33
N THR A 521 -9.87 -2.89 -3.56
CA THR A 521 -11.28 -3.19 -3.77
C THR A 521 -11.74 -2.80 -5.16
N SER A 522 -12.64 -3.61 -5.69
CA SER A 522 -13.35 -3.34 -6.92
C SER A 522 -14.81 -3.72 -6.75
N TYR A 523 -15.68 -2.98 -7.40
CA TYR A 523 -17.12 -3.17 -7.33
C TYR A 523 -17.66 -3.49 -8.72
N THR A 524 -18.76 -4.24 -8.78
CA THR A 524 -19.37 -4.60 -10.06
C THR A 524 -20.14 -3.41 -10.61
N ILE A 525 -19.81 -2.97 -11.81
CA ILE A 525 -20.52 -1.88 -12.52
C ILE A 525 -21.49 -2.40 -13.59
N GLY A 526 -21.47 -3.69 -13.87
CA GLY A 526 -22.39 -4.27 -14.85
C GLY A 526 -22.16 -5.75 -15.09
N THR A 527 -23.03 -6.31 -15.93
CA THR A 527 -22.86 -7.64 -16.51
C THR A 527 -22.67 -7.47 -18.01
N PHE A 528 -21.61 -8.06 -18.56
CA PHE A 528 -21.35 -8.02 -20.00
C PHE A 528 -22.24 -9.06 -20.70
N PRO A 529 -23.00 -8.67 -21.75
CA PRO A 529 -23.87 -9.56 -22.50
C PRO A 529 -23.06 -10.57 -23.32
N VAL A 530 -23.40 -11.86 -23.20
CA VAL A 530 -22.65 -12.96 -23.83
C VAL A 530 -22.74 -12.91 -25.35
N GLU A 531 -23.86 -12.45 -25.89
CA GLU A 531 -24.11 -12.26 -27.32
C GLU A 531 -23.23 -11.18 -27.96
N MET A 532 -22.54 -10.36 -27.15
CA MET A 532 -21.56 -9.36 -27.62
C MET A 532 -20.11 -9.87 -27.58
N LEU A 533 -19.87 -11.09 -27.09
CA LEU A 533 -18.56 -11.74 -27.21
C LEU A 533 -18.33 -12.20 -28.65
N THR A 534 -17.09 -12.09 -29.12
CA THR A 534 -16.68 -12.54 -30.46
C THR A 534 -15.28 -13.13 -30.43
N GLN A 535 -14.97 -14.08 -31.30
CA GLN A 535 -13.61 -14.64 -31.41
C GLN A 535 -12.68 -13.79 -32.28
N ASN A 536 -13.21 -12.75 -32.93
CA ASN A 536 -12.43 -11.80 -33.73
C ASN A 536 -12.56 -10.40 -33.11
N LEU A 537 -11.44 -9.83 -32.67
CA LEU A 537 -11.35 -8.50 -32.06
C LEU A 537 -12.02 -7.42 -32.92
N ASP A 538 -11.83 -7.46 -34.24
CA ASP A 538 -12.37 -6.47 -35.19
C ASP A 538 -13.90 -6.49 -35.27
N ASN A 539 -14.52 -7.62 -34.89
CA ASN A 539 -15.96 -7.77 -34.86
C ASN A 539 -16.59 -7.36 -33.52
N SER A 540 -15.78 -6.94 -32.53
CA SER A 540 -16.28 -6.64 -31.19
C SER A 540 -17.08 -5.35 -31.18
N LYS A 541 -18.37 -5.46 -30.81
CA LYS A 541 -19.27 -4.32 -30.66
C LYS A 541 -19.12 -3.73 -29.26
N GLY A 542 -19.14 -2.41 -29.17
CA GLY A 542 -19.14 -1.70 -27.88
C GLY A 542 -20.44 -1.93 -27.11
N TYR A 543 -20.36 -2.64 -25.99
CA TYR A 543 -21.44 -2.72 -25.00
C TYR A 543 -21.44 -1.46 -24.15
N ARG A 544 -22.55 -0.71 -24.20
CA ARG A 544 -22.75 0.46 -23.35
C ARG A 544 -23.33 0.04 -22.02
N LEU A 545 -22.66 0.39 -20.93
CA LEU A 545 -23.14 0.13 -19.58
C LEU A 545 -24.51 0.78 -19.38
N PRO A 546 -25.56 0.02 -19.00
CA PRO A 546 -26.88 0.57 -18.80
C PRO A 546 -26.93 1.47 -17.55
N PRO A 547 -27.70 2.57 -17.58
CA PRO A 547 -27.87 3.43 -16.42
C PRO A 547 -28.73 2.79 -15.30
N ASP A 548 -29.54 1.77 -15.61
CA ASP A 548 -30.54 1.24 -14.67
C ASP A 548 -29.97 0.21 -13.67
N GLY A 549 -30.24 0.44 -12.38
CA GLY A 549 -29.75 -0.36 -11.25
C GLY A 549 -28.64 0.29 -10.43
N MET A 550 -28.38 1.59 -10.64
CA MET A 550 -27.26 2.35 -10.07
C MET A 550 -27.05 2.11 -8.58
N SER A 551 -26.03 1.31 -8.26
CA SER A 551 -25.44 1.36 -6.95
C SER A 551 -24.85 2.76 -6.73
N VAL A 552 -24.70 3.19 -5.48
CA VAL A 552 -24.14 4.51 -5.13
C VAL A 552 -22.78 4.73 -5.81
N GLU A 553 -22.05 3.64 -6.03
CA GLU A 553 -20.76 3.59 -6.68
C GLU A 553 -20.82 3.95 -8.17
N PHE A 554 -21.89 3.61 -8.91
CA PHE A 554 -22.03 4.00 -10.31
C PHE A 554 -22.28 5.51 -10.47
N LYS A 555 -23.11 6.10 -9.61
CA LYS A 555 -23.31 7.57 -9.58
C LYS A 555 -22.02 8.31 -9.28
N ASN A 556 -21.21 7.76 -8.37
CA ASN A 556 -19.88 8.28 -8.09
C ASN A 556 -18.97 8.20 -9.32
N LEU A 557 -19.06 7.11 -10.10
CA LEU A 557 -18.30 6.94 -11.34
C LEU A 557 -18.67 7.99 -12.40
N GLU A 558 -19.96 8.26 -12.62
CA GLU A 558 -20.37 9.33 -13.55
C GLU A 558 -19.80 10.69 -13.13
N GLN A 559 -19.84 11.00 -11.82
CA GLN A 559 -19.25 12.23 -11.30
C GLN A 559 -17.73 12.26 -11.49
N ILE A 560 -17.03 11.14 -11.26
CA ILE A 560 -15.58 11.00 -11.54
C ILE A 560 -15.30 11.33 -13.01
N LEU A 561 -16.03 10.73 -13.95
CA LEU A 561 -15.81 10.97 -15.38
C LEU A 561 -16.09 12.42 -15.78
N LYS A 562 -17.21 12.98 -15.32
CA LYS A 562 -17.56 14.39 -15.56
C LYS A 562 -16.49 15.32 -15.01
N SER A 563 -16.01 15.05 -13.80
CA SER A 563 -14.96 15.82 -13.13
C SER A 563 -13.66 15.84 -13.95
N TYR A 564 -13.21 14.68 -14.43
CA TYR A 564 -12.02 14.60 -15.30
C TYR A 564 -12.21 15.39 -16.59
N ASP A 565 -13.31 15.15 -17.31
CA ASP A 565 -13.57 15.78 -18.60
C ASP A 565 -13.59 17.31 -18.48
N VAL A 566 -14.31 17.82 -17.48
CA VAL A 566 -14.42 19.26 -17.24
C VAL A 566 -13.09 19.87 -16.81
N LEU A 567 -12.33 19.23 -15.92
CA LEU A 567 -11.03 19.74 -15.49
C LEU A 567 -9.98 19.67 -16.61
N HIS A 568 -10.03 18.66 -17.47
CA HIS A 568 -9.13 18.53 -18.60
C HIS A 568 -9.41 19.62 -19.65
N GLU A 569 -10.68 19.88 -19.93
CA GLU A 569 -11.09 21.00 -20.79
C GLU A 569 -10.72 22.35 -20.18
N LEU A 570 -10.97 22.54 -18.88
CA LEU A 570 -10.56 23.74 -18.15
C LEU A 570 -9.05 23.95 -18.23
N GLY A 571 -8.24 22.89 -18.08
CA GLY A 571 -6.79 22.94 -18.26
C GLY A 571 -6.38 23.46 -19.62
N SER A 572 -7.01 22.94 -20.68
CA SER A 572 -6.77 23.39 -22.05
C SER A 572 -7.12 24.88 -22.26
N VAL A 573 -8.19 25.36 -21.61
CA VAL A 573 -8.59 26.78 -21.65
C VAL A 573 -7.60 27.66 -20.88
N LEU A 574 -7.21 27.24 -19.68
CA LEU A 574 -6.28 28.00 -18.82
C LEU A 574 -4.87 28.07 -19.42
N LEU A 575 -4.38 27.01 -20.07
CA LEU A 575 -3.09 27.06 -20.77
C LEU A 575 -3.11 28.08 -21.93
N LYS A 576 -4.18 28.09 -22.73
CA LYS A 576 -4.36 29.11 -23.78
C LYS A 576 -4.47 30.53 -23.22
N TRP A 577 -5.02 30.67 -22.01
CA TRP A 577 -5.04 31.95 -21.31
C TRP A 577 -3.64 32.39 -20.92
N CYS A 578 -2.85 31.51 -20.30
CA CYS A 578 -1.46 31.75 -19.94
C CYS A 578 -0.65 32.23 -21.15
N ASP A 579 -0.77 31.55 -22.29
CA ASP A 579 -0.09 31.93 -23.54
C ASP A 579 -0.34 33.40 -23.96
N ARG A 580 -1.49 33.96 -23.61
CA ARG A 580 -1.89 35.35 -23.95
C ARG A 580 -1.59 36.36 -22.87
N HIS A 581 -1.35 35.93 -21.64
CA HIS A 581 -1.25 36.80 -20.46
C HIS A 581 0.12 36.71 -19.79
N ASN A 582 1.18 36.70 -20.61
CA ASN A 582 2.57 36.60 -20.16
C ASN A 582 2.80 35.38 -19.26
N ASP A 583 2.20 34.25 -19.66
CA ASP A 583 2.32 32.98 -18.97
C ASP A 583 1.82 33.07 -17.52
N ARG A 584 0.70 33.77 -17.29
CA ARG A 584 0.06 33.86 -15.97
C ARG A 584 -1.34 33.30 -16.00
N PHE A 585 -1.62 32.44 -15.02
CA PHE A 585 -2.97 32.00 -14.74
C PHE A 585 -3.82 33.19 -14.27
N PRO A 586 -5.14 33.20 -14.53
CA PRO A 586 -6.00 34.28 -14.07
C PRO A 586 -6.00 34.37 -12.55
N ASP A 587 -6.15 35.57 -11.99
CA ASP A 587 -6.18 35.78 -10.53
C ASP A 587 -7.40 35.09 -9.88
N SER A 588 -8.48 34.90 -10.65
CA SER A 588 -9.67 34.15 -10.26
C SER A 588 -10.34 33.52 -11.47
N LEU A 589 -11.14 32.48 -11.27
CA LEU A 589 -12.03 31.94 -12.31
C LEU A 589 -13.24 32.86 -12.53
N ASN A 590 -13.02 34.09 -13.00
CA ASN A 590 -14.10 34.89 -13.57
C ASN A 590 -14.44 34.33 -14.95
N LEU A 591 -15.32 33.32 -14.97
CA LEU A 591 -15.57 32.52 -16.18
C LEU A 591 -16.11 33.32 -17.38
N ASN A 592 -16.62 34.53 -17.18
CA ASN A 592 -17.07 35.39 -18.27
C ASN A 592 -15.91 35.87 -19.16
N GLU A 593 -14.70 35.98 -18.61
CA GLU A 593 -13.50 36.41 -19.34
C GLU A 593 -12.69 35.22 -19.84
N VAL A 594 -12.60 34.17 -19.01
CA VAL A 594 -11.74 33.01 -19.27
C VAL A 594 -12.41 31.98 -20.21
N VAL A 595 -13.74 31.89 -20.20
CA VAL A 595 -14.46 30.70 -20.72
C VAL A 595 -15.52 31.06 -21.76
N SER A 596 -15.21 31.96 -22.69
CA SER A 596 -16.02 32.16 -23.91
C SER A 596 -16.12 30.91 -24.82
N PHE A 597 -15.71 29.73 -24.35
CA PHE A 597 -15.54 28.49 -25.09
C PHE A 597 -16.28 27.28 -24.52
N ALA A 598 -16.79 27.33 -23.27
CA ALA A 598 -17.60 26.24 -22.72
C ALA A 598 -19.10 26.60 -22.78
N ASP A 599 -19.95 25.58 -22.89
CA ASP A 599 -21.40 25.78 -22.82
C ASP A 599 -21.85 26.26 -21.42
N ALA A 600 -23.06 26.82 -21.34
CA ALA A 600 -23.60 27.40 -20.12
C ALA A 600 -23.75 26.38 -18.96
N GLU A 601 -23.94 25.10 -19.28
CA GLU A 601 -24.06 24.03 -18.29
C GLU A 601 -22.71 23.70 -17.67
N THR A 602 -21.68 23.50 -18.50
CA THR A 602 -20.29 23.27 -18.06
C THR A 602 -19.79 24.43 -17.21
N LEU A 603 -20.08 25.66 -17.61
CA LEU A 603 -19.76 26.87 -16.84
C LEU A 603 -20.40 26.87 -15.45
N THR A 604 -21.69 26.54 -15.37
CA THR A 604 -22.42 26.48 -14.11
C THR A 604 -21.82 25.41 -13.21
N TRP A 605 -21.50 24.24 -13.79
CA TRP A 605 -20.89 23.15 -13.06
C TRP A 605 -19.51 23.52 -12.49
N ILE A 606 -18.65 24.20 -13.25
CA ILE A 606 -17.33 24.65 -12.78
C ILE A 606 -17.48 25.58 -11.56
N LYS A 607 -18.40 26.56 -11.62
CA LYS A 607 -18.63 27.51 -10.49
C LYS A 607 -19.04 26.80 -9.21
N GLU A 608 -19.88 25.78 -9.33
CA GLU A 608 -20.44 25.07 -8.19
C GLU A 608 -19.48 24.01 -7.62
N ASN A 609 -18.70 23.36 -8.47
CA ASN A 609 -17.98 22.14 -8.12
C ASN A 609 -16.46 22.28 -8.08
N VAL A 610 -15.88 23.31 -8.72
CA VAL A 610 -14.43 23.45 -8.82
C VAL A 610 -13.91 24.47 -7.81
N GLU A 611 -12.85 24.10 -7.11
CA GLU A 611 -12.03 25.01 -6.32
C GLU A 611 -10.78 25.39 -7.11
N TYR A 612 -10.48 26.69 -7.20
CA TYR A 612 -9.37 27.22 -7.98
C TYR A 612 -8.25 27.75 -7.09
N GLN A 613 -7.02 27.30 -7.36
CA GLN A 613 -5.86 27.50 -6.50
C GLN A 613 -4.71 28.27 -7.18
N ALA A 614 -4.74 28.47 -8.50
CA ALA A 614 -3.60 29.07 -9.21
C ALA A 614 -3.44 30.59 -9.06
N GLY A 615 -4.43 31.31 -8.54
CA GLY A 615 -4.54 32.79 -8.50
C GLY A 615 -3.26 33.59 -8.82
N GLY A 616 -3.10 33.98 -10.10
CA GLY A 616 -2.05 34.89 -10.56
C GLY A 616 -0.64 34.31 -10.68
N ARG A 617 -0.46 33.00 -10.42
CA ARG A 617 0.81 32.27 -10.59
C ARG A 617 1.24 32.16 -12.05
N THR A 618 2.54 32.02 -12.27
CA THR A 618 3.11 31.85 -13.62
C THR A 618 3.04 30.39 -14.09
N GLY A 619 2.71 30.15 -15.35
CA GLY A 619 2.51 28.82 -15.94
C GLY A 619 3.80 28.03 -16.18
N HIS A 620 4.92 28.71 -16.41
CA HIS A 620 6.26 28.17 -16.54
C HIS A 620 7.06 28.18 -15.23
N GLU A 621 6.39 28.18 -14.07
CA GLU A 621 7.11 27.82 -12.84
C GLU A 621 7.78 26.45 -13.04
N ALA A 622 9.04 26.33 -12.60
CA ALA A 622 9.81 25.10 -12.78
C ALA A 622 9.18 23.89 -12.05
N GLU A 623 8.22 24.15 -11.15
CA GLU A 623 7.49 23.16 -10.38
C GLU A 623 6.03 23.06 -10.86
N ILE A 624 5.57 21.82 -11.08
CA ILE A 624 4.16 21.54 -11.42
C ILE A 624 3.33 21.70 -10.15
N PHE A 625 2.35 22.59 -10.16
CA PHE A 625 1.51 22.90 -9.00
C PHE A 625 0.01 22.69 -9.31
N PRO A 626 -0.85 22.53 -8.28
CA PRO A 626 -2.28 22.34 -8.47
C PRO A 626 -2.95 23.65 -8.85
N VAL A 627 -3.71 23.63 -9.93
CA VAL A 627 -4.44 24.78 -10.47
C VAL A 627 -5.88 24.78 -10.01
N ALA A 628 -6.53 23.63 -10.03
CA ALA A 628 -7.92 23.48 -9.65
C ALA A 628 -8.24 22.03 -9.25
N TYR A 629 -9.30 21.83 -8.47
CA TYR A 629 -9.80 20.49 -8.16
C TYR A 629 -11.31 20.47 -7.95
N ASP A 630 -11.95 19.31 -8.05
CA ASP A 630 -13.39 19.15 -7.81
C ASP A 630 -13.67 18.94 -6.30
N LYS A 631 -14.17 19.98 -5.62
CA LYS A 631 -14.41 19.93 -4.17
C LYS A 631 -15.60 19.04 -3.80
N THR A 632 -16.62 18.92 -4.66
CA THR A 632 -17.79 18.10 -4.33
C THR A 632 -17.47 16.62 -4.48
N LEU A 633 -16.57 16.27 -5.40
CA LEU A 633 -16.04 14.90 -5.51
C LEU A 633 -15.18 14.55 -4.28
N LEU A 634 -14.32 15.47 -3.84
CA LEU A 634 -13.49 15.30 -2.64
C LEU A 634 -14.32 14.97 -1.40
N GLU A 635 -15.45 15.65 -1.23
CA GLU A 635 -16.40 15.44 -0.13
C GLU A 635 -17.07 14.06 -0.19
N LYS A 636 -17.51 13.65 -1.39
CA LYS A 636 -18.33 12.45 -1.59
C LYS A 636 -17.55 11.13 -1.55
N ILE A 637 -16.37 11.09 -2.18
CA ILE A 637 -15.66 9.81 -2.43
C ILE A 637 -14.28 9.71 -1.80
N ASN A 638 -13.92 10.65 -0.92
CA ASN A 638 -12.62 10.69 -0.24
C ASN A 638 -11.42 10.82 -1.21
N GLY A 639 -11.64 11.47 -2.35
CA GLY A 639 -10.65 11.76 -3.39
C GLY A 639 -11.25 12.65 -4.47
N THR A 640 -10.42 13.23 -5.32
CA THR A 640 -10.84 14.17 -6.36
C THR A 640 -9.88 14.19 -7.54
N HIS A 641 -10.32 14.70 -8.68
CA HIS A 641 -9.43 15.09 -9.76
C HIS A 641 -8.81 16.45 -9.46
N VAL A 642 -7.51 16.54 -9.67
CA VAL A 642 -6.71 17.75 -9.55
C VAL A 642 -6.10 18.06 -10.91
N LEU A 643 -6.42 19.24 -11.42
CA LEU A 643 -5.78 19.85 -12.57
C LEU A 643 -4.46 20.50 -12.14
N PHE A 644 -3.39 20.21 -12.85
CA PHE A 644 -2.06 20.75 -12.61
C PHE A 644 -1.68 21.83 -13.64
N SER A 645 -0.66 22.63 -13.32
CA SER A 645 -0.19 23.76 -14.13
C SER A 645 0.29 23.38 -15.53
N ASN A 646 0.67 22.12 -15.75
CA ASN A 646 1.02 21.59 -17.06
C ASN A 646 -0.18 21.09 -17.88
N GLY A 647 -1.41 21.22 -17.38
CA GLY A 647 -2.63 20.71 -18.00
C GLY A 647 -2.97 19.27 -17.65
N ASP A 648 -2.12 18.55 -16.93
CA ASP A 648 -2.42 17.18 -16.51
C ASP A 648 -3.56 17.19 -15.48
N VAL A 649 -4.49 16.24 -15.63
CA VAL A 649 -5.47 15.93 -14.60
C VAL A 649 -5.11 14.60 -13.97
N LYS A 650 -5.09 14.52 -12.63
CA LYS A 650 -4.85 13.27 -11.89
C LYS A 650 -5.86 13.11 -10.78
N PHE A 651 -6.32 11.88 -10.56
CA PHE A 651 -7.07 11.54 -9.36
C PHE A 651 -6.13 11.48 -8.14
N LEU A 652 -6.41 12.27 -7.12
CA LEU A 652 -5.72 12.27 -5.83
C LEU A 652 -6.68 11.91 -4.71
N ARG A 653 -6.23 11.13 -3.73
CA ARG A 653 -7.02 10.85 -2.53
C ARG A 653 -7.06 12.07 -1.61
N ARG A 654 -8.05 12.15 -0.73
CA ARG A 654 -8.21 13.28 0.20
C ARG A 654 -6.93 13.61 0.97
N ARG A 655 -6.25 12.59 1.50
CA ARG A 655 -4.97 12.74 2.20
C ARG A 655 -3.88 13.39 1.34
N GLU A 656 -3.89 13.17 0.02
CA GLU A 656 -2.92 13.73 -0.90
C GLU A 656 -3.25 15.18 -1.25
N VAL A 657 -4.54 15.53 -1.29
CA VAL A 657 -5.02 16.91 -1.46
C VAL A 657 -4.73 17.74 -0.22
N GLU A 658 -4.98 17.21 0.98
CA GLU A 658 -4.70 17.92 2.26
C GLU A 658 -3.21 18.26 2.43
N ILE A 659 -2.31 17.41 1.93
CA ILE A 659 -0.87 17.70 1.89
C ILE A 659 -0.59 18.88 0.97
N ILE A 660 -1.23 18.91 -0.19
CA ILE A 660 -1.08 19.98 -1.18
C ILE A 660 -1.56 21.32 -0.61
N ASP A 661 -2.73 21.36 0.04
CA ASP A 661 -3.32 22.58 0.60
C ASP A 661 -2.53 23.13 1.82
N SER A 662 -1.60 22.34 2.38
CA SER A 662 -0.77 22.74 3.51
C SER A 662 0.52 23.50 3.12
N TYR A 663 0.78 23.64 1.81
CA TYR A 663 1.88 24.44 1.23
C TYR A 663 1.37 25.79 0.72
#